data_AF-A0A1E3B2L7-F1
#
_entry.id   AF-A0A1E3B2L7-F1
#
_cell.length_a   1.000
_cell.length_b   1.000
_cell.length_c   1.000
_cell.angle_alpha   90.00
_cell.angle_beta   90.00
_cell.angle_gamma   90.00
#
_symmetry.space_group_name_H-M   'P 1'
#
loop_
_entity.id
_entity.type
_entity.pdbx_description
1 polymer ?
#
loop_
_entity_poly.entity_id
_entity_poly.type
_entity_poly.pdbx_seq_one_letter_code
_entity_poly.pdbx_strand_id
1 'polypeptide(L)'
;MKLQWASGLLLGAAVNYVDASASSHLPNFATDSSDIVFPSSGPIDPEKYCWQAKPHKGSRLDRTKFAAVECSSQESEVNKCENVLDGQAHTYWRSTASTGTQDNSIIIDLGSKQNVNGLSMLPLMGDNARGQIAKHEVFLSNDKHEWRKVAYGLWGWNKSVKLAVFEPEIAQYVKLVAKSEAPPSKSPDTKYNETWTSIVDIAIYAAGYTIPANPAIGSWGPTLDLPIVPVAGAHAAVNHNDHGNVILWSAWADDQFFASPGGATFTTTWDPVKGDIVQSNIANNHHDMFCPGISMDFDGRVVVSGGADSDKTSVFNGTGWERGKSMKLHRGYHATTTLSDGRIFAIGGSWSGGPNNPKDGELYDPWKRSWKRLYNLKGEIIETSDRPLRADNHAWLFGWKNGSVFHAGPSYDMNWFNTREKGGSYVSAGRRLDDQHSMSGNAVMFDAVAGKILTFGGQELYDGSFGSRNAHLITIGEPYKKPKVQIAGLEGTRGDTTKGGMFYQRVFHTSVVLPDGSVFIAGGEIWGEPFNEAERDIQLTPEIYYPHNDSFVPMQKNNVVRVYHSLSILLPDATVLNGGGGLCGNCTVNHYDAQIFRPPYLYNKDGTPADQPKTPVVKNKEVTVGKTLRFFADADIKSASLVRLGTVSHTVNTDQRRVPLDGFKCDKPEEGYRYCTVKIHPDPGVVLPGYYMLFVIDSAGVPSKAATVKVQLDFPNISAIEEDYVVDEEDWDVEDVEEEEEQKKDCDMDFDDDERVQGMVDTIIAATRKLWNTQKPALLTQG
;
A
#
# COMPACT_ATOMS: atom_id res chain seq x y z
N MET A 1 11.86 -32.27 -32.95
CA MET A 1 10.39 -32.16 -32.91
C MET A 1 10.05 -31.49 -31.57
N LYS A 2 9.88 -30.18 -31.36
CA LYS A 2 9.21 -29.07 -32.09
C LYS A 2 7.77 -29.37 -32.46
N LEU A 3 6.84 -29.17 -31.51
CA LEU A 3 5.47 -28.62 -31.67
C LEU A 3 4.68 -28.75 -30.34
N GLN A 4 4.86 -27.81 -29.41
CA GLN A 4 3.91 -27.54 -28.31
C GLN A 4 3.74 -26.03 -28.01
N TRP A 5 4.25 -25.15 -28.89
CA TRP A 5 4.25 -23.68 -28.71
C TRP A 5 3.28 -22.95 -29.66
N ALA A 6 2.11 -23.53 -29.99
CA ALA A 6 1.18 -22.91 -30.94
C ALA A 6 -0.26 -22.72 -30.44
N SER A 7 -0.62 -23.19 -29.24
CA SER A 7 -2.02 -23.08 -28.75
C SER A 7 -2.31 -21.75 -28.04
N GLY A 8 -1.29 -21.03 -27.57
CA GLY A 8 -1.45 -19.76 -26.84
C GLY A 8 -1.62 -18.51 -27.71
N LEU A 9 -1.39 -18.60 -29.02
CA LEU A 9 -1.42 -17.46 -29.94
C LEU A 9 -2.74 -17.28 -30.69
N LEU A 10 -3.63 -18.29 -30.68
CA LEU A 10 -4.87 -18.27 -31.47
C LEU A 10 -6.16 -18.03 -30.65
N LEU A 11 -6.11 -18.16 -29.31
CA LEU A 11 -7.22 -17.76 -28.43
C LEU A 11 -7.17 -16.28 -28.00
N GLY A 12 -6.03 -15.61 -28.18
CA GLY A 12 -5.88 -14.16 -27.94
C GLY A 12 -6.54 -13.25 -28.98
N ALA A 13 -7.14 -13.80 -30.03
CA ALA A 13 -7.76 -13.03 -31.12
C ALA A 13 -9.31 -13.01 -31.08
N ALA A 14 -9.95 -13.70 -30.11
CA ALA A 14 -11.41 -13.75 -29.99
C ALA A 14 -11.95 -13.21 -28.66
N VAL A 15 -11.08 -12.74 -27.76
CA VAL A 15 -11.48 -12.05 -26.52
C VAL A 15 -10.86 -10.65 -26.55
N ASN A 16 -11.65 -9.65 -26.96
CA ASN A 16 -11.27 -8.23 -26.90
C ASN A 16 -11.33 -7.71 -25.44
N TYR A 17 -10.62 -8.38 -24.53
CA TYR A 17 -10.29 -7.88 -23.19
C TYR A 17 -8.78 -8.06 -22.99
N VAL A 18 -8.01 -7.28 -23.73
CA VAL A 18 -6.56 -7.19 -23.52
C VAL A 18 -6.33 -6.17 -22.42
N ASP A 19 -5.89 -6.64 -21.24
CA ASP A 19 -5.29 -5.82 -20.19
C ASP A 19 -4.13 -5.01 -20.78
N ALA A 20 -4.25 -3.68 -20.73
CA ALA A 20 -3.35 -2.75 -21.42
C ALA A 20 -2.00 -2.55 -20.72
N SER A 21 -1.67 -3.32 -19.68
CA SER A 21 -0.34 -3.28 -19.04
C SER A 21 0.73 -4.00 -19.87
N ALA A 22 0.35 -4.94 -20.74
CA ALA A 22 1.30 -5.77 -21.48
C ALA A 22 1.94 -5.07 -22.69
N SER A 23 1.34 -3.99 -23.22
CA SER A 23 1.77 -3.38 -24.50
C SER A 23 2.54 -2.06 -24.38
N SER A 24 2.61 -1.46 -23.19
CA SER A 24 3.37 -0.22 -22.96
C SER A 24 4.74 -0.40 -22.29
N HIS A 25 5.11 -1.64 -21.92
CA HIS A 25 6.42 -1.97 -21.37
C HIS A 25 7.02 -3.16 -22.16
N LEU A 26 8.15 -2.96 -22.82
CA LEU A 26 8.92 -3.96 -23.59
C LEU A 26 9.45 -5.13 -22.68
N PRO A 27 9.93 -6.26 -23.22
CA PRO A 27 9.32 -7.58 -23.01
C PRO A 27 10.09 -8.55 -22.09
N ASN A 28 10.54 -8.12 -20.90
CA ASN A 28 11.34 -9.01 -20.03
C ASN A 28 10.75 -9.28 -18.63
N PHE A 29 9.66 -8.64 -18.22
CA PHE A 29 9.02 -8.87 -16.92
C PHE A 29 7.97 -9.97 -17.02
N ALA A 30 8.36 -11.22 -16.81
CA ALA A 30 7.46 -12.36 -16.96
C ALA A 30 7.77 -13.58 -16.07
N THR A 31 8.78 -13.49 -15.18
CA THR A 31 9.20 -14.63 -14.34
C THR A 31 9.07 -14.30 -12.87
N ASP A 32 8.43 -15.20 -12.12
CA ASP A 32 8.23 -15.15 -10.67
C ASP A 32 9.53 -15.49 -9.93
N SER A 33 9.79 -14.86 -8.78
CA SER A 33 10.86 -15.27 -7.86
C SER A 33 10.81 -16.76 -7.49
N SER A 34 9.63 -17.39 -7.56
CA SER A 34 9.46 -18.84 -7.37
C SER A 34 10.11 -19.70 -8.48
N ASP A 35 10.34 -19.13 -9.66
CA ASP A 35 10.95 -19.76 -10.84
C ASP A 35 12.48 -19.62 -10.88
N ILE A 36 13.11 -18.95 -9.90
CA ILE A 36 14.57 -18.80 -9.86
C ILE A 36 15.23 -20.18 -9.72
N VAL A 37 16.11 -20.49 -10.69
CA VAL A 37 16.99 -21.67 -10.66
C VAL A 37 18.44 -21.22 -10.52
N PHE A 38 19.06 -21.57 -9.40
CA PHE A 38 20.47 -21.34 -9.15
C PHE A 38 21.35 -22.44 -9.75
N PRO A 39 22.62 -22.15 -10.06
CA PRO A 39 23.60 -23.19 -10.36
C PRO A 39 23.69 -24.15 -9.16
N SER A 40 23.72 -25.46 -9.41
CA SER A 40 23.88 -26.46 -8.35
C SER A 40 25.34 -26.75 -7.99
N SER A 41 26.30 -26.16 -8.73
CA SER A 41 27.73 -26.33 -8.53
C SER A 41 28.52 -25.17 -9.13
N GLY A 42 29.78 -25.02 -8.69
CA GLY A 42 30.71 -24.00 -9.15
C GLY A 42 30.52 -22.63 -8.47
N PRO A 43 31.24 -21.60 -8.96
CA PRO A 43 31.16 -20.25 -8.42
C PRO A 43 29.75 -19.67 -8.56
N ILE A 44 29.28 -19.02 -7.50
CA ILE A 44 27.99 -18.34 -7.50
C ILE A 44 28.18 -16.82 -7.38
N ASP A 45 27.42 -16.09 -8.17
CA ASP A 45 27.25 -14.66 -7.99
C ASP A 45 25.77 -14.38 -7.62
N PRO A 46 25.47 -14.21 -6.32
CA PRO A 46 24.10 -13.96 -5.87
C PRO A 46 23.48 -12.72 -6.52
N GLU A 47 24.30 -11.75 -6.94
CA GLU A 47 23.81 -10.51 -7.56
C GLU A 47 23.07 -10.74 -8.88
N LYS A 48 23.40 -11.81 -9.61
CA LYS A 48 22.73 -12.18 -10.87
C LYS A 48 21.26 -12.61 -10.65
N TYR A 49 20.93 -12.99 -9.42
CA TYR A 49 19.62 -13.55 -9.05
C TYR A 49 18.90 -12.72 -7.99
N CYS A 50 19.41 -11.51 -7.72
CA CYS A 50 18.80 -10.58 -6.79
C CYS A 50 17.82 -9.67 -7.55
N TRP A 51 16.56 -10.06 -7.57
CA TRP A 51 15.46 -9.27 -8.14
C TRP A 51 14.86 -8.32 -7.08
N GLN A 52 15.75 -7.61 -6.40
CA GLN A 52 15.44 -6.66 -5.33
C GLN A 52 16.33 -5.43 -5.48
N ALA A 53 15.85 -4.30 -4.96
CA ALA A 53 16.58 -3.06 -4.93
C ALA A 53 17.77 -3.15 -3.96
N LYS A 54 18.97 -3.00 -4.50
CA LYS A 54 20.20 -2.97 -3.70
C LYS A 54 20.25 -1.69 -2.84
N PRO A 55 21.01 -1.68 -1.73
CA PRO A 55 21.24 -0.46 -0.96
C PRO A 55 21.73 0.68 -1.87
N HIS A 56 21.09 1.86 -1.77
CA HIS A 56 21.46 3.00 -2.58
C HIS A 56 22.95 3.34 -2.38
N LYS A 57 23.71 3.38 -3.49
CA LYS A 57 25.17 3.57 -3.53
C LYS A 57 25.97 2.58 -2.67
N GLY A 58 25.36 1.46 -2.28
CA GLY A 58 26.05 0.35 -1.63
C GLY A 58 26.83 -0.46 -2.66
N SER A 59 28.07 -0.79 -2.32
CA SER A 59 28.89 -1.73 -3.07
C SER A 59 29.20 -2.95 -2.21
N ARG A 60 29.20 -4.13 -2.82
CA ARG A 60 29.55 -5.37 -2.13
C ARG A 60 31.01 -5.32 -1.67
N LEU A 61 31.25 -5.56 -0.39
CA LEU A 61 32.58 -5.65 0.17
C LEU A 61 33.31 -6.90 -0.33
N ASP A 62 34.62 -6.77 -0.51
CA ASP A 62 35.49 -7.90 -0.83
C ASP A 62 35.64 -8.81 0.38
N ARG A 63 34.92 -9.93 0.35
CA ARG A 63 34.90 -10.95 1.41
C ARG A 63 36.28 -11.53 1.76
N THR A 64 37.25 -11.46 0.85
CA THR A 64 38.62 -11.95 1.12
C THR A 64 39.36 -11.08 2.15
N LYS A 65 38.83 -9.89 2.46
CA LYS A 65 39.36 -8.97 3.46
C LYS A 65 38.70 -9.12 4.83
N PHE A 66 37.68 -9.97 4.97
CA PHE A 66 37.05 -10.22 6.26
C PHE A 66 38.01 -11.00 7.16
N ALA A 67 38.13 -10.58 8.42
CA ALA A 67 39.10 -11.13 9.35
C ALA A 67 38.63 -12.48 9.93
N ALA A 68 37.33 -12.63 10.17
CA ALA A 68 36.75 -13.83 10.76
C ALA A 68 35.24 -13.93 10.48
N VAL A 69 34.73 -15.16 10.57
CA VAL A 69 33.31 -15.45 10.62
C VAL A 69 33.04 -16.44 11.75
N GLU A 70 32.01 -16.17 12.54
CA GLU A 70 31.65 -16.96 13.71
C GLU A 70 30.17 -17.32 13.66
N CYS A 71 29.87 -18.61 13.79
CA CYS A 71 28.50 -19.11 13.82
C CYS A 71 28.18 -19.66 15.21
N SER A 72 26.91 -19.55 15.63
CA SER A 72 26.44 -20.07 16.92
C SER A 72 26.64 -21.58 17.07
N SER A 73 26.52 -22.32 15.97
CA SER A 73 26.70 -23.77 15.90
C SER A 73 26.96 -24.21 14.46
N GLN A 74 27.46 -25.43 14.28
CA GLN A 74 27.56 -26.08 12.98
C GLN A 74 27.24 -27.56 13.09
N GLU A 75 26.50 -28.11 12.13
CA GLU A 75 26.06 -29.51 12.13
C GLU A 75 27.23 -30.48 11.88
N SER A 76 28.16 -30.10 10.99
CA SER A 76 29.30 -30.94 10.60
C SER A 76 30.47 -30.11 10.06
N GLU A 77 31.64 -30.74 9.92
CA GLU A 77 32.81 -30.15 9.25
C GLU A 77 32.61 -29.94 7.74
N VAL A 78 31.61 -30.60 7.14
CA VAL A 78 31.25 -30.39 5.74
C VAL A 78 30.47 -29.08 5.58
N ASN A 79 29.60 -28.77 6.54
CA ASN A 79 28.70 -27.59 6.55
C ASN A 79 29.14 -26.53 7.56
N LYS A 80 30.45 -26.30 7.61
CA LYS A 80 31.09 -25.36 8.52
C LYS A 80 30.74 -23.90 8.21
N CYS A 81 30.95 -23.04 9.19
CA CYS A 81 30.58 -21.62 9.14
C CYS A 81 31.22 -20.86 7.97
N GLU A 82 32.48 -21.17 7.62
CA GLU A 82 33.26 -20.44 6.61
C GLU A 82 32.72 -20.60 5.19
N ASN A 83 31.90 -21.62 4.94
CA ASN A 83 31.31 -21.88 3.63
C ASN A 83 30.46 -20.70 3.12
N VAL A 84 29.88 -19.90 4.02
CA VAL A 84 29.08 -18.71 3.64
C VAL A 84 29.89 -17.63 2.90
N LEU A 85 31.23 -17.70 2.93
CA LEU A 85 32.14 -16.74 2.32
C LEU A 85 32.98 -17.34 1.18
N ASP A 86 32.80 -18.60 0.80
CA ASP A 86 33.66 -19.24 -0.21
C ASP A 86 33.24 -18.97 -1.68
N GLY A 87 32.03 -18.43 -1.89
CA GLY A 87 31.49 -18.08 -3.20
C GLY A 87 31.14 -19.29 -4.05
N GLN A 88 30.85 -20.45 -3.45
CA GLN A 88 30.47 -21.66 -4.16
C GLN A 88 28.99 -22.00 -3.94
N ALA A 89 28.31 -22.45 -5.00
CA ALA A 89 26.88 -22.77 -4.94
C ALA A 89 26.55 -24.09 -4.19
N HIS A 90 27.55 -24.96 -4.01
CA HIS A 90 27.36 -26.34 -3.52
C HIS A 90 27.80 -26.52 -2.06
N THR A 91 28.46 -25.52 -1.48
CA THR A 91 28.80 -25.46 -0.06
C THR A 91 27.82 -24.54 0.64
N TYR A 92 27.60 -24.77 1.92
CA TYR A 92 26.73 -23.95 2.75
C TYR A 92 27.07 -24.18 4.22
N TRP A 93 26.80 -23.19 5.06
CA TRP A 93 26.75 -23.37 6.50
C TRP A 93 25.39 -23.96 6.88
N ARG A 94 25.39 -24.89 7.86
CA ARG A 94 24.18 -25.38 8.51
C ARG A 94 24.36 -25.44 10.01
N SER A 95 23.43 -24.84 10.76
CA SER A 95 23.40 -24.91 12.22
C SER A 95 23.11 -26.33 12.71
N THR A 96 23.39 -26.62 13.98
CA THR A 96 22.78 -27.77 14.64
C THR A 96 21.25 -27.62 14.70
N ALA A 97 20.52 -28.73 14.71
CA ALA A 97 19.06 -28.71 14.85
C ALA A 97 18.62 -28.11 16.19
N SER A 98 17.53 -27.36 16.21
CA SER A 98 16.89 -26.82 17.41
C SER A 98 15.44 -27.29 17.52
N THR A 99 15.04 -27.75 18.71
CA THR A 99 13.67 -28.12 19.08
C THR A 99 12.89 -26.97 19.73
N GLY A 100 13.54 -25.83 19.99
CA GLY A 100 12.97 -24.63 20.60
C GLY A 100 13.09 -23.38 19.73
N THR A 101 12.88 -22.20 20.33
CA THR A 101 13.09 -20.91 19.65
C THR A 101 14.50 -20.84 19.08
N GLN A 102 14.57 -20.62 17.77
CA GLN A 102 15.82 -20.59 17.05
C GLN A 102 16.45 -19.21 17.23
N ASP A 103 17.67 -19.16 17.76
CA ASP A 103 18.47 -17.94 17.87
C ASP A 103 19.86 -18.20 17.27
N ASN A 104 19.87 -18.86 16.11
CA ASN A 104 21.13 -19.11 15.41
C ASN A 104 21.68 -17.79 14.87
N SER A 105 22.97 -17.57 15.05
CA SER A 105 23.58 -16.32 14.62
C SER A 105 24.86 -16.54 13.87
N ILE A 106 25.12 -15.64 12.92
CA ILE A 106 26.40 -15.49 12.25
C ILE A 106 26.93 -14.08 12.53
N ILE A 107 28.20 -13.98 12.90
CA ILE A 107 28.93 -12.72 13.11
C ILE A 107 30.07 -12.68 12.11
N ILE A 108 30.16 -11.58 11.35
CA ILE A 108 31.24 -11.34 10.39
C ILE A 108 32.08 -10.18 10.90
N ASP A 109 33.38 -10.41 11.08
CA ASP A 109 34.37 -9.36 11.34
C ASP A 109 34.92 -8.86 10.00
N LEU A 110 34.61 -7.61 9.67
CA LEU A 110 35.03 -6.99 8.41
C LEU A 110 36.54 -6.65 8.39
N GLY A 111 37.27 -6.89 9.49
CA GLY A 111 38.70 -6.60 9.66
C GLY A 111 39.04 -5.11 9.80
N SER A 112 38.09 -4.24 9.49
CA SER A 112 38.19 -2.79 9.60
C SER A 112 36.79 -2.17 9.66
N LYS A 113 36.69 -0.94 10.14
CA LYS A 113 35.43 -0.19 10.14
C LYS A 113 35.01 0.17 8.72
N GLN A 114 33.76 -0.10 8.39
CA GLN A 114 33.13 0.15 7.09
C GLN A 114 31.79 0.89 7.29
N ASN A 115 31.33 1.65 6.29
CA ASN A 115 30.01 2.30 6.32
C ASN A 115 28.95 1.33 5.80
N VAL A 116 28.60 0.34 6.61
CA VAL A 116 27.70 -0.76 6.24
C VAL A 116 26.30 -0.24 6.00
N ASN A 117 25.68 -0.61 4.88
CA ASN A 117 24.32 -0.20 4.52
C ASN A 117 23.43 -1.33 3.99
N GLY A 118 23.91 -2.57 4.04
CA GLY A 118 23.07 -3.72 3.76
C GLY A 118 23.77 -5.06 3.91
N LEU A 119 22.96 -6.10 3.90
CA LEU A 119 23.36 -7.50 3.92
C LEU A 119 22.46 -8.27 2.96
N SER A 120 23.05 -9.14 2.12
CA SER A 120 22.29 -10.14 1.36
C SER A 120 22.64 -11.55 1.81
N MET A 121 21.65 -12.43 1.84
CA MET A 121 21.76 -13.83 2.20
C MET A 121 21.14 -14.70 1.12
N LEU A 122 21.90 -15.65 0.61
CA LEU A 122 21.43 -16.66 -0.35
C LEU A 122 20.98 -17.92 0.41
N PRO A 123 19.68 -18.29 0.37
CA PRO A 123 19.19 -19.50 1.03
C PRO A 123 19.69 -20.77 0.33
N LEU A 124 19.66 -21.90 1.04
CA LEU A 124 19.88 -23.23 0.46
C LEU A 124 18.69 -23.63 -0.41
N MET A 125 18.98 -24.09 -1.63
CA MET A 125 17.99 -24.30 -2.69
C MET A 125 17.80 -25.78 -3.02
N GLY A 126 16.55 -26.24 -3.10
CA GLY A 126 16.18 -27.59 -3.50
C GLY A 126 14.82 -28.01 -2.93
N ASP A 127 14.16 -28.99 -3.54
CA ASP A 127 12.80 -29.41 -3.12
C ASP A 127 12.75 -29.96 -1.68
N ASN A 128 13.88 -30.45 -1.17
CA ASN A 128 14.04 -30.93 0.21
C ASN A 128 14.98 -30.05 1.04
N ALA A 129 15.35 -28.86 0.55
CA ALA A 129 16.22 -27.95 1.29
C ALA A 129 15.51 -27.46 2.56
N ARG A 130 16.27 -27.36 3.65
CA ARG A 130 15.81 -26.93 4.97
C ARG A 130 16.73 -25.85 5.49
N GLY A 131 16.19 -25.02 6.38
CA GLY A 131 16.90 -23.98 7.10
C GLY A 131 16.88 -22.61 6.47
N GLN A 132 15.99 -22.35 5.51
CA GLN A 132 15.77 -20.99 5.01
C GLN A 132 15.31 -20.09 6.15
N ILE A 133 15.98 -18.95 6.32
CA ILE A 133 15.65 -18.00 7.37
C ILE A 133 14.34 -17.28 7.03
N ALA A 134 13.41 -17.26 7.98
CA ALA A 134 12.19 -16.46 7.92
C ALA A 134 12.31 -15.23 8.83
N LYS A 135 11.92 -15.33 10.11
CA LYS A 135 12.06 -14.24 11.07
C LYS A 135 13.54 -14.02 11.35
N HIS A 136 13.99 -12.78 11.35
CA HIS A 136 15.39 -12.45 11.56
C HIS A 136 15.60 -11.05 12.11
N GLU A 137 16.83 -10.81 12.58
CA GLU A 137 17.30 -9.52 13.04
C GLU A 137 18.75 -9.28 12.57
N VAL A 138 19.06 -8.06 12.18
CA VAL A 138 20.40 -7.62 11.76
C VAL A 138 20.92 -6.57 12.73
N PHE A 139 22.15 -6.77 13.19
CA PHE A 139 22.83 -5.88 14.12
C PHE A 139 24.21 -5.46 13.61
N LEU A 140 24.61 -4.26 13.98
CA LEU A 140 25.94 -3.71 13.76
C LEU A 140 26.65 -3.44 15.09
N SER A 141 27.98 -3.57 15.10
CA SER A 141 28.82 -3.23 16.24
C SER A 141 30.21 -2.73 15.82
N ASN A 142 30.81 -1.90 16.67
CA ASN A 142 32.20 -1.44 16.53
C ASN A 142 33.19 -2.21 17.41
N ASP A 143 32.71 -2.94 18.42
CA ASP A 143 33.52 -3.55 19.47
C ASP A 143 33.09 -4.98 19.83
N LYS A 144 32.04 -5.52 19.18
CA LYS A 144 31.44 -6.84 19.40
C LYS A 144 30.70 -6.99 20.73
N HIS A 145 30.56 -5.92 21.51
CA HIS A 145 29.86 -5.89 22.79
C HIS A 145 28.56 -5.08 22.70
N GLU A 146 28.64 -3.85 22.20
CA GLU A 146 27.48 -2.99 22.00
C GLU A 146 26.91 -3.23 20.61
N TRP A 147 25.67 -3.74 20.55
CA TRP A 147 24.99 -4.11 19.31
C TRP A 147 23.80 -3.20 19.06
N ARG A 148 23.76 -2.60 17.88
CA ARG A 148 22.62 -1.80 17.43
C ARG A 148 21.83 -2.59 16.38
N LYS A 149 20.53 -2.76 16.61
CA LYS A 149 19.61 -3.35 15.63
C LYS A 149 19.36 -2.34 14.50
N VAL A 150 19.61 -2.75 13.26
CA VAL A 150 19.43 -1.89 12.07
C VAL A 150 18.31 -2.37 11.16
N ALA A 151 18.03 -3.67 11.14
CA ALA A 151 16.92 -4.26 10.42
C ALA A 151 16.34 -5.45 11.19
N TYR A 152 15.06 -5.73 10.97
CA TYR A 152 14.40 -6.94 11.43
C TYR A 152 13.18 -7.23 10.57
N GLY A 153 12.72 -8.46 10.57
CA GLY A 153 11.44 -8.76 9.95
C GLY A 153 11.29 -10.21 9.55
N LEU A 154 10.58 -10.43 8.44
CA LEU A 154 10.24 -11.74 7.91
C LEU A 154 10.60 -11.79 6.43
N TRP A 155 11.59 -12.60 6.10
CA TRP A 155 11.83 -12.95 4.71
C TRP A 155 10.84 -14.03 4.26
N GLY A 156 10.26 -13.84 3.08
CA GLY A 156 9.28 -14.77 2.50
C GLY A 156 9.89 -16.15 2.21
N TRP A 157 9.02 -17.16 2.10
CA TRP A 157 9.40 -18.53 1.73
C TRP A 157 9.76 -18.71 0.25
N ASN A 158 9.84 -17.60 -0.51
CA ASN A 158 10.25 -17.61 -1.91
C ASN A 158 11.73 -17.99 -2.07
N LYS A 159 12.14 -18.21 -3.31
CA LYS A 159 13.46 -18.71 -3.67
C LYS A 159 14.51 -17.61 -3.89
N SER A 160 14.14 -16.33 -3.78
CA SER A 160 15.06 -15.22 -4.08
C SER A 160 16.15 -15.02 -3.03
N VAL A 161 17.21 -14.32 -3.43
CA VAL A 161 18.19 -13.75 -2.49
C VAL A 161 17.45 -12.87 -1.49
N LYS A 162 17.75 -13.01 -0.21
CA LYS A 162 17.17 -12.17 0.83
C LYS A 162 18.05 -10.97 1.09
N LEU A 163 17.44 -9.82 1.31
CA LEU A 163 18.15 -8.56 1.49
C LEU A 163 17.62 -7.87 2.75
N ALA A 164 18.53 -7.23 3.48
CA ALA A 164 18.24 -6.27 4.52
C ALA A 164 18.98 -4.98 4.17
N VAL A 165 18.24 -3.92 3.85
CA VAL A 165 18.79 -2.61 3.42
C VAL A 165 18.53 -1.57 4.50
N PHE A 166 19.52 -0.79 4.88
CA PHE A 166 19.36 0.20 5.96
C PHE A 166 20.26 1.43 5.74
N GLU A 167 20.13 2.41 6.64
CA GLU A 167 20.94 3.63 6.62
C GLU A 167 22.44 3.29 6.78
N PRO A 168 23.35 3.96 6.05
CA PRO A 168 24.78 3.68 6.12
C PRO A 168 25.36 4.07 7.49
N GLU A 169 25.87 3.07 8.21
CA GLU A 169 26.41 3.20 9.57
C GLU A 169 27.82 2.62 9.69
N ILE A 170 28.66 3.25 10.53
CA ILE A 170 30.03 2.79 10.75
C ILE A 170 30.02 1.57 11.68
N ALA A 171 30.50 0.44 11.17
CA ALA A 171 30.61 -0.81 11.91
C ALA A 171 31.82 -1.63 11.45
N GLN A 172 32.37 -2.43 12.36
CA GLN A 172 33.36 -3.47 12.02
C GLN A 172 32.73 -4.86 12.05
N TYR A 173 31.69 -5.06 12.86
CA TYR A 173 31.02 -6.34 13.03
C TYR A 173 29.59 -6.27 12.53
N VAL A 174 29.19 -7.26 11.74
CA VAL A 174 27.82 -7.45 11.28
C VAL A 174 27.31 -8.77 11.86
N LYS A 175 26.11 -8.76 12.46
CA LYS A 175 25.48 -9.95 13.03
C LYS A 175 24.10 -10.16 12.44
N LEU A 176 23.85 -11.34 11.89
CA LEU A 176 22.52 -11.80 11.49
C LEU A 176 22.06 -12.86 12.48
N VAL A 177 20.86 -12.70 13.03
CA VAL A 177 20.22 -13.64 13.94
C VAL A 177 18.98 -14.21 13.26
N ALA A 178 18.97 -15.51 13.01
CA ALA A 178 17.82 -16.25 12.52
C ALA A 178 16.93 -16.62 13.71
N LYS A 179 15.69 -16.11 13.70
CA LYS A 179 14.66 -16.30 14.72
C LYS A 179 13.70 -17.46 14.41
N SER A 180 13.56 -17.80 13.13
CA SER A 180 12.75 -18.93 12.69
C SER A 180 13.16 -19.45 11.32
N GLU A 181 12.77 -20.69 11.03
CA GLU A 181 12.86 -21.32 9.72
C GLU A 181 11.58 -21.05 8.91
N ALA A 182 11.71 -20.79 7.61
CA ALA A 182 10.61 -20.63 6.68
C ALA A 182 9.96 -22.00 6.36
N PRO A 183 8.62 -22.08 6.26
CA PRO A 183 7.95 -23.30 5.83
C PRO A 183 8.21 -23.57 4.33
N PRO A 184 7.89 -24.79 3.81
CA PRO A 184 7.94 -25.05 2.38
C PRO A 184 6.95 -24.15 1.64
N SER A 185 7.33 -23.61 0.49
CA SER A 185 6.48 -22.68 -0.29
C SER A 185 5.12 -23.27 -0.68
N LYS A 186 5.06 -24.59 -0.94
CA LYS A 186 3.81 -25.30 -1.30
C LYS A 186 2.92 -25.65 -0.10
N SER A 187 3.46 -25.54 1.11
CA SER A 187 2.79 -25.95 2.34
C SER A 187 3.10 -24.96 3.48
N PRO A 188 2.67 -23.69 3.38
CA PRO A 188 3.04 -22.62 4.31
C PRO A 188 2.57 -22.87 5.75
N ASP A 189 1.57 -23.73 5.96
CA ASP A 189 1.08 -24.11 7.29
C ASP A 189 1.93 -25.20 7.98
N THR A 190 2.97 -25.70 7.30
CA THR A 190 3.84 -26.75 7.86
C THR A 190 4.54 -26.24 9.10
N LYS A 191 4.38 -26.96 10.21
CA LYS A 191 5.16 -26.76 11.43
C LYS A 191 6.26 -27.81 11.52
N TYR A 192 7.47 -27.36 11.78
CA TYR A 192 8.60 -28.24 11.98
C TYR A 192 8.82 -28.51 13.48
N ASN A 193 9.04 -29.79 13.82
CA ASN A 193 9.42 -30.18 15.19
C ASN A 193 10.88 -29.81 15.50
N GLU A 194 11.74 -29.83 14.48
CA GLU A 194 13.14 -29.43 14.53
C GLU A 194 13.41 -28.43 13.41
N THR A 195 14.18 -27.39 13.74
CA THR A 195 14.53 -26.31 12.82
C THR A 195 16.03 -26.18 12.62
N TRP A 196 16.42 -25.75 11.42
CA TRP A 196 17.82 -25.47 11.04
C TRP A 196 17.97 -24.05 10.53
N THR A 197 19.20 -23.54 10.48
CA THR A 197 19.56 -22.37 9.68
C THR A 197 20.59 -22.80 8.66
N SER A 198 20.33 -22.53 7.39
CA SER A 198 21.21 -22.86 6.28
C SER A 198 21.45 -21.62 5.42
N ILE A 199 22.73 -21.31 5.16
CA ILE A 199 23.13 -20.16 4.33
C ILE A 199 24.17 -20.64 3.32
N VAL A 200 23.91 -20.39 2.03
CA VAL A 200 24.87 -20.69 0.94
C VAL A 200 25.90 -19.58 0.83
N ASP A 201 25.45 -18.33 0.75
CA ASP A 201 26.32 -17.16 0.58
C ASP A 201 25.81 -15.98 1.40
N ILE A 202 26.72 -15.20 1.96
CA ILE A 202 26.42 -13.92 2.60
C ILE A 202 27.31 -12.82 2.04
N ALA A 203 26.71 -11.68 1.75
CA ALA A 203 27.42 -10.51 1.28
C ALA A 203 27.05 -9.28 2.11
N ILE A 204 28.07 -8.45 2.40
CA ILE A 204 27.92 -7.19 3.12
C ILE A 204 28.12 -6.04 2.14
N TYR A 205 27.26 -5.04 2.22
CA TYR A 205 27.31 -3.84 1.40
C TYR A 205 27.78 -2.65 2.24
N ALA A 206 28.60 -1.79 1.64
CA ALA A 206 29.00 -0.53 2.23
C ALA A 206 28.92 0.63 1.22
N ALA A 207 28.61 1.81 1.73
CA ALA A 207 28.58 3.05 0.96
C ALA A 207 29.86 3.88 1.13
N GLY A 208 30.17 4.72 0.15
CA GLY A 208 31.27 5.70 0.25
C GLY A 208 31.02 6.85 1.21
N TYR A 209 29.93 6.83 1.98
CA TYR A 209 29.50 7.90 2.87
C TYR A 209 28.68 7.35 4.04
N THR A 210 28.46 8.20 5.04
CA THR A 210 27.49 7.99 6.12
C THR A 210 26.42 9.08 6.07
N ILE A 211 25.31 8.83 6.76
CA ILE A 211 24.26 9.82 6.98
C ILE A 211 24.28 10.18 8.47
N PRO A 212 24.94 11.29 8.87
CA PRO A 212 24.98 11.68 10.28
C PRO A 212 23.56 11.89 10.81
N ALA A 213 23.26 11.30 11.96
CA ALA A 213 21.97 11.48 12.62
C ALA A 213 21.82 12.95 13.07
N ASN A 214 20.71 13.57 12.69
CA ASN A 214 20.32 14.89 13.19
C ASN A 214 18.87 14.83 13.71
N PRO A 215 18.67 14.45 15.00
CA PRO A 215 17.33 14.27 15.57
C PRO A 215 16.44 15.51 15.49
N ALA A 216 17.01 16.73 15.38
CA ALA A 216 16.25 17.97 15.21
C ALA A 216 15.42 18.02 13.91
N ILE A 217 15.76 17.18 12.93
CA ILE A 217 15.01 17.01 11.66
C ILE A 217 14.51 15.56 11.50
N GLY A 218 14.40 14.83 12.60
CA GLY A 218 13.94 13.44 12.66
C GLY A 218 15.03 12.41 12.42
N SER A 219 14.65 11.14 12.42
CA SER A 219 15.59 10.05 12.12
C SER A 219 14.89 8.87 11.44
N TRP A 220 15.69 8.10 10.69
CA TRP A 220 15.24 6.88 10.02
C TRP A 220 15.74 5.63 10.74
N GLY A 221 14.99 4.55 10.58
CA GLY A 221 15.33 3.23 11.05
C GLY A 221 14.57 2.81 12.31
N PRO A 222 14.56 1.51 12.65
CA PRO A 222 15.16 0.42 11.86
C PRO A 222 14.40 0.17 10.55
N THR A 223 15.00 -0.62 9.66
CA THR A 223 14.30 -1.21 8.52
C THR A 223 13.46 -2.39 8.98
N LEU A 224 12.26 -2.50 8.41
CA LEU A 224 11.34 -3.62 8.53
C LEU A 224 11.41 -4.44 7.22
N ASP A 225 12.01 -5.62 7.27
CA ASP A 225 12.11 -6.52 6.13
C ASP A 225 10.80 -7.33 6.00
N LEU A 226 10.22 -7.34 4.81
CA LEU A 226 8.88 -7.84 4.52
C LEU A 226 8.94 -9.03 3.55
N PRO A 227 7.95 -9.94 3.61
CA PRO A 227 7.93 -11.12 2.75
C PRO A 227 7.32 -10.85 1.37
N ILE A 228 6.89 -9.61 1.11
CA ILE A 228 6.26 -9.14 -0.13
C ILE A 228 6.78 -7.73 -0.44
N VAL A 229 6.58 -7.25 -1.67
CA VAL A 229 6.68 -5.82 -2.00
C VAL A 229 5.35 -5.14 -1.60
N PRO A 230 5.31 -4.30 -0.55
CA PRO A 230 4.05 -3.73 -0.06
C PRO A 230 3.60 -2.54 -0.93
N VAL A 231 2.64 -2.76 -1.83
CA VAL A 231 2.12 -1.73 -2.75
C VAL A 231 0.81 -1.09 -2.26
N ALA A 232 0.12 -1.79 -1.39
CA ALA A 232 -1.07 -1.31 -0.73
C ALA A 232 -1.05 -1.68 0.75
N GLY A 233 -1.72 -0.87 1.56
CA GLY A 233 -1.76 -1.08 3.00
C GLY A 233 -2.95 -0.44 3.67
N ALA A 234 -3.31 -0.97 4.83
CA ALA A 234 -4.37 -0.44 5.68
C ALA A 234 -4.03 -0.68 7.14
N HIS A 235 -4.46 0.25 8.00
CA HIS A 235 -4.64 -0.11 9.40
C HIS A 235 -5.72 -1.17 9.51
N ALA A 236 -5.50 -2.15 10.39
CA ALA A 236 -6.37 -3.27 10.62
C ALA A 236 -6.64 -3.44 12.11
N ALA A 237 -7.89 -3.69 12.46
CA ALA A 237 -8.27 -4.14 13.79
C ALA A 237 -8.22 -5.66 13.85
N VAL A 238 -7.13 -6.26 14.32
CA VAL A 238 -7.06 -7.73 14.42
C VAL A 238 -7.72 -8.20 15.71
N ASN A 239 -8.59 -9.21 15.61
CA ASN A 239 -9.40 -9.73 16.73
C ASN A 239 -10.23 -8.66 17.47
N HIS A 240 -10.63 -7.59 16.77
CA HIS A 240 -11.49 -6.50 17.23
C HIS A 240 -11.00 -5.69 18.46
N ASN A 241 -9.79 -5.95 18.97
CA ASN A 241 -9.25 -5.31 20.17
C ASN A 241 -7.87 -4.66 19.96
N ASP A 242 -7.16 -5.02 18.88
CA ASP A 242 -5.82 -4.52 18.57
C ASP A 242 -5.87 -3.72 17.26
N HIS A 243 -6.01 -2.39 17.37
CA HIS A 243 -6.19 -1.48 16.22
C HIS A 243 -4.87 -0.88 15.71
N GLY A 244 -3.74 -1.43 16.18
CA GLY A 244 -2.41 -0.98 15.78
C GLY A 244 -1.82 -1.77 14.62
N ASN A 245 -2.44 -2.87 14.20
CA ASN A 245 -1.88 -3.72 13.16
C ASN A 245 -1.97 -3.05 11.78
N VAL A 246 -1.00 -3.37 10.94
CA VAL A 246 -0.95 -2.94 9.55
C VAL A 246 -1.05 -4.19 8.68
N ILE A 247 -2.04 -4.23 7.80
CA ILE A 247 -2.09 -5.22 6.72
C ILE A 247 -1.56 -4.59 5.45
N LEU A 248 -0.62 -5.26 4.80
CA LEU A 248 0.01 -4.85 3.55
C LEU A 248 -0.24 -5.94 2.50
N TRP A 249 -0.30 -5.58 1.23
CA TRP A 249 -0.45 -6.55 0.16
C TRP A 249 0.21 -6.10 -1.15
N SER A 250 0.47 -7.10 -1.99
CA SER A 250 1.06 -6.96 -3.31
C SER A 250 0.00 -7.23 -4.39
N ALA A 251 0.03 -8.41 -5.01
CA ALA A 251 -0.85 -8.89 -6.07
C ALA A 251 -1.01 -10.42 -5.96
N TRP A 252 -1.31 -11.12 -7.04
CA TRP A 252 -1.29 -12.60 -7.09
C TRP A 252 0.05 -13.25 -6.72
N ALA A 253 1.15 -12.49 -6.80
CA ALA A 253 2.49 -12.87 -6.35
C ALA A 253 3.05 -11.82 -5.38
N ASP A 254 4.18 -12.14 -4.74
CA ASP A 254 4.83 -11.27 -3.77
C ASP A 254 5.62 -10.10 -4.40
N ASP A 255 6.06 -10.21 -5.65
CA ASP A 255 6.82 -9.18 -6.38
C ASP A 255 6.32 -8.82 -7.79
N GLN A 256 5.20 -9.36 -8.26
CA GLN A 256 4.71 -9.05 -9.61
C GLN A 256 3.19 -9.04 -9.69
N PHE A 257 2.69 -8.30 -10.69
CA PHE A 257 1.26 -8.23 -11.02
C PHE A 257 0.96 -8.58 -12.48
N PHE A 258 1.96 -8.63 -13.37
CA PHE A 258 1.75 -8.92 -14.78
C PHE A 258 1.25 -10.35 -14.99
N ALA A 259 0.47 -10.56 -16.06
CA ALA A 259 -0.07 -11.87 -16.45
C ALA A 259 -0.77 -12.62 -15.29
N SER A 260 -1.45 -11.87 -14.41
CA SER A 260 -2.16 -12.44 -13.27
C SER A 260 -3.14 -13.53 -13.72
N PRO A 261 -3.09 -14.73 -13.10
CA PRO A 261 -4.15 -15.72 -13.27
C PRO A 261 -5.46 -15.29 -12.59
N GLY A 262 -5.45 -14.19 -11.83
CA GLY A 262 -6.55 -13.70 -11.02
C GLY A 262 -6.81 -14.56 -9.78
N GLY A 263 -7.72 -14.10 -8.93
CA GLY A 263 -8.32 -14.92 -7.90
C GLY A 263 -7.56 -15.04 -6.57
N ALA A 264 -6.33 -14.53 -6.47
CA ALA A 264 -5.55 -14.62 -5.25
C ALA A 264 -4.72 -13.35 -4.97
N THR A 265 -4.44 -13.07 -3.69
CA THR A 265 -3.58 -11.96 -3.26
C THR A 265 -2.61 -12.39 -2.16
N PHE A 266 -1.33 -12.08 -2.32
CA PHE A 266 -0.35 -12.15 -1.24
C PHE A 266 -0.49 -10.95 -0.29
N THR A 267 -0.63 -11.27 0.99
CA THR A 267 -0.79 -10.30 2.07
C THR A 267 0.25 -10.55 3.15
N THR A 268 0.59 -9.51 3.89
CA THR A 268 1.30 -9.63 5.16
C THR A 268 0.65 -8.76 6.22
N THR A 269 0.54 -9.28 7.44
CA THR A 269 0.09 -8.50 8.60
C THR A 269 1.28 -8.27 9.52
N TRP A 270 1.45 -7.02 9.94
CA TRP A 270 2.47 -6.58 10.87
C TRP A 270 1.84 -5.98 12.13
N ASP A 271 2.27 -6.46 13.28
CA ASP A 271 1.97 -5.87 14.58
C ASP A 271 3.16 -4.98 15.01
N PRO A 272 3.02 -3.64 15.01
CA PRO A 272 4.12 -2.74 15.36
C PRO A 272 4.49 -2.77 16.84
N VAL A 273 3.62 -3.30 17.71
CA VAL A 273 3.86 -3.38 19.15
C VAL A 273 4.61 -4.67 19.50
N LYS A 274 4.18 -5.80 18.94
CA LYS A 274 4.81 -7.12 19.16
C LYS A 274 5.99 -7.37 18.23
N GLY A 275 6.05 -6.68 17.09
CA GLY A 275 7.04 -6.92 16.04
C GLY A 275 6.75 -8.17 15.20
N ASP A 276 5.57 -8.79 15.35
CA ASP A 276 5.20 -10.00 14.63
C ASP A 276 4.76 -9.68 13.21
N ILE A 277 5.26 -10.48 12.26
CA ILE A 277 4.91 -10.41 10.84
C ILE A 277 4.42 -11.80 10.41
N VAL A 278 3.31 -11.82 9.69
CA VAL A 278 2.70 -13.03 9.14
C VAL A 278 2.46 -12.84 7.66
N GLN A 279 2.89 -13.77 6.82
CA GLN A 279 2.58 -13.82 5.38
C GLN A 279 1.37 -14.73 5.15
N SER A 280 0.51 -14.40 4.19
CA SER A 280 -0.64 -15.23 3.80
C SER A 280 -0.97 -15.06 2.32
N ASN A 281 -1.42 -16.14 1.67
CA ASN A 281 -1.98 -16.09 0.33
C ASN A 281 -3.51 -16.24 0.40
N ILE A 282 -4.22 -15.18 0.01
CA ILE A 282 -5.67 -15.06 0.14
C ILE A 282 -6.30 -15.40 -1.21
N ALA A 283 -6.83 -16.62 -1.34
CA ALA A 283 -7.51 -17.08 -2.55
C ALA A 283 -9.03 -17.29 -2.37
N ASN A 284 -9.51 -17.36 -1.13
CA ASN A 284 -10.92 -17.66 -0.81
C ASN A 284 -11.90 -16.57 -1.29
N ASN A 285 -11.44 -15.33 -1.41
CA ASN A 285 -12.21 -14.20 -1.92
C ASN A 285 -12.27 -14.13 -3.46
N HIS A 286 -11.46 -14.93 -4.17
CA HIS A 286 -11.35 -14.92 -5.63
C HIS A 286 -11.06 -13.51 -6.17
N HIS A 287 -10.05 -12.86 -5.60
CA HIS A 287 -9.70 -11.47 -5.90
C HIS A 287 -8.19 -11.24 -5.78
N ASP A 288 -7.54 -10.92 -6.89
CA ASP A 288 -6.26 -10.22 -6.96
C ASP A 288 -6.50 -8.72 -6.75
N MET A 289 -6.14 -8.26 -5.56
CA MET A 289 -6.42 -6.93 -5.02
C MET A 289 -5.36 -5.89 -5.40
N PHE A 290 -4.51 -6.15 -6.40
CA PHE A 290 -3.60 -5.15 -6.95
C PHE A 290 -4.37 -4.05 -7.71
N CYS A 291 -3.90 -2.79 -7.66
CA CYS A 291 -4.58 -1.61 -8.24
C CYS A 291 -5.99 -1.26 -7.72
N PRO A 292 -6.35 -1.45 -6.43
CA PRO A 292 -7.74 -1.35 -6.01
C PRO A 292 -8.13 0.09 -5.63
N GLY A 293 -9.42 0.32 -5.43
CA GLY A 293 -9.92 1.38 -4.56
C GLY A 293 -10.12 0.86 -3.13
N ILE A 294 -9.67 1.61 -2.12
CA ILE A 294 -9.64 1.19 -0.71
C ILE A 294 -10.37 2.22 0.16
N SER A 295 -11.28 1.75 1.02
CA SER A 295 -11.91 2.59 2.05
C SER A 295 -12.22 1.77 3.30
N MET A 296 -12.14 2.41 4.46
CA MET A 296 -12.54 1.82 5.73
C MET A 296 -13.98 2.19 6.07
N ASP A 297 -14.83 1.20 6.29
CA ASP A 297 -16.21 1.44 6.73
C ASP A 297 -16.31 1.82 8.22
N PHE A 298 -17.53 2.11 8.67
CA PHE A 298 -17.80 2.60 10.03
C PHE A 298 -17.53 1.55 11.14
N ASP A 299 -17.45 0.27 10.78
CA ASP A 299 -17.10 -0.83 11.70
C ASP A 299 -15.62 -1.20 11.63
N GLY A 300 -14.80 -0.41 10.92
CA GLY A 300 -13.37 -0.63 10.80
C GLY A 300 -13.00 -1.77 9.85
N ARG A 301 -13.94 -2.20 9.01
CA ARG A 301 -13.65 -3.21 7.98
C ARG A 301 -13.01 -2.52 6.78
N VAL A 302 -11.95 -3.11 6.26
CA VAL A 302 -11.25 -2.59 5.07
C VAL A 302 -11.95 -3.13 3.84
N VAL A 303 -12.59 -2.24 3.06
CA VAL A 303 -13.29 -2.58 1.82
C VAL A 303 -12.36 -2.28 0.65
N VAL A 304 -12.01 -3.33 -0.08
CA VAL A 304 -11.12 -3.31 -1.24
C VAL A 304 -11.94 -3.67 -2.47
N SER A 305 -11.89 -2.84 -3.51
CA SER A 305 -12.75 -2.95 -4.68
C SER A 305 -11.97 -2.80 -5.97
N GLY A 306 -12.34 -3.60 -6.99
CA GLY A 306 -11.68 -3.65 -8.29
C GLY A 306 -10.19 -3.95 -8.21
N GLY A 307 -9.45 -3.57 -9.25
CA GLY A 307 -8.04 -3.89 -9.37
C GLY A 307 -7.77 -4.86 -10.53
N ALA A 308 -6.85 -5.79 -10.35
CA ALA A 308 -6.57 -6.83 -11.34
C ALA A 308 -7.84 -7.64 -11.63
N ASP A 309 -8.57 -8.09 -10.61
CA ASP A 309 -9.95 -8.58 -10.78
C ASP A 309 -10.97 -7.44 -10.69
N SER A 310 -11.10 -6.71 -11.80
CA SER A 310 -11.74 -5.40 -11.90
C SER A 310 -13.19 -5.23 -11.38
N ASP A 311 -14.00 -6.28 -11.23
CA ASP A 311 -15.37 -6.18 -10.67
C ASP A 311 -15.46 -6.56 -9.19
N LYS A 312 -14.42 -7.15 -8.62
CA LYS A 312 -14.51 -7.83 -7.34
C LYS A 312 -14.54 -6.84 -6.17
N THR A 313 -15.03 -7.33 -5.03
CA THR A 313 -14.98 -6.61 -3.76
C THR A 313 -14.59 -7.59 -2.68
N SER A 314 -13.64 -7.20 -1.82
CA SER A 314 -13.18 -7.95 -0.68
C SER A 314 -13.26 -7.10 0.57
N VAL A 315 -13.59 -7.73 1.69
CA VAL A 315 -13.77 -7.06 2.98
C VAL A 315 -12.90 -7.77 4.01
N PHE A 316 -11.94 -7.07 4.58
CA PHE A 316 -11.20 -7.56 5.73
C PHE A 316 -11.97 -7.21 7.01
N ASN A 317 -12.39 -8.22 7.77
CA ASN A 317 -13.25 -8.05 8.94
C ASN A 317 -12.50 -7.97 10.29
N GLY A 318 -11.16 -8.09 10.28
CA GLY A 318 -10.34 -8.15 11.48
C GLY A 318 -9.87 -9.56 11.89
N THR A 319 -10.51 -10.59 11.36
CA THR A 319 -10.11 -12.00 11.54
C THR A 319 -9.72 -12.67 10.23
N GLY A 320 -10.21 -12.16 9.10
CA GLY A 320 -9.94 -12.70 7.78
C GLY A 320 -10.59 -11.90 6.66
N TRP A 321 -10.36 -12.36 5.44
CA TRP A 321 -10.90 -11.78 4.22
C TRP A 321 -12.19 -12.48 3.81
N GLU A 322 -13.21 -11.67 3.51
CA GLU A 322 -14.50 -12.11 3.01
C GLU A 322 -14.76 -11.56 1.61
N ARG A 323 -15.53 -12.32 0.83
CA ARG A 323 -16.03 -11.85 -0.47
C ARG A 323 -17.20 -10.88 -0.28
N GLY A 324 -17.14 -9.75 -0.97
CA GLY A 324 -18.26 -8.82 -1.16
C GLY A 324 -19.01 -9.09 -2.46
N LYS A 325 -20.18 -8.46 -2.65
CA LYS A 325 -20.83 -8.45 -3.97
C LYS A 325 -19.99 -7.64 -4.94
N SER A 326 -19.91 -8.09 -6.20
CA SER A 326 -19.21 -7.37 -7.27
C SER A 326 -19.76 -5.96 -7.47
N MET A 327 -18.88 -5.06 -7.90
CA MET A 327 -19.21 -3.75 -8.43
C MET A 327 -20.14 -3.88 -9.65
N LYS A 328 -20.92 -2.84 -9.98
CA LYS A 328 -21.68 -2.83 -11.24
C LYS A 328 -20.80 -2.39 -12.41
N LEU A 329 -19.74 -1.63 -12.14
CA LEU A 329 -18.75 -1.22 -13.14
C LEU A 329 -17.38 -1.80 -12.78
N HIS A 330 -16.70 -2.32 -13.79
CA HIS A 330 -15.33 -2.83 -13.66
C HIS A 330 -14.35 -1.66 -13.53
N ARG A 331 -13.41 -1.72 -12.60
CA ARG A 331 -12.43 -0.65 -12.34
C ARG A 331 -11.09 -1.18 -11.85
N GLY A 332 -10.07 -0.37 -12.07
CA GLY A 332 -8.81 -0.39 -11.30
C GLY A 332 -8.21 1.01 -11.33
N TYR A 333 -7.46 1.38 -10.31
CA TYR A 333 -6.96 2.76 -10.06
C TYR A 333 -8.02 3.82 -9.77
N HIS A 334 -9.28 3.44 -9.58
CA HIS A 334 -10.27 4.36 -9.02
C HIS A 334 -9.94 4.70 -7.57
N ALA A 335 -10.45 5.84 -7.12
CA ALA A 335 -10.48 6.15 -5.71
C ALA A 335 -11.85 5.83 -5.12
N THR A 336 -11.85 5.45 -3.85
CA THR A 336 -13.06 5.32 -3.04
C THR A 336 -12.98 6.24 -1.82
N THR A 337 -14.11 6.68 -1.28
CA THR A 337 -14.15 7.40 0.01
C THR A 337 -15.39 7.03 0.82
N THR A 338 -15.20 6.85 2.13
CA THR A 338 -16.29 6.71 3.10
C THR A 338 -17.04 8.03 3.28
N LEU A 339 -18.37 7.97 3.35
CA LEU A 339 -19.26 9.13 3.48
C LEU A 339 -19.76 9.33 4.92
N SER A 340 -20.38 10.49 5.17
CA SER A 340 -20.95 10.84 6.48
C SER A 340 -22.07 9.91 6.96
N ASP A 341 -22.64 9.08 6.08
CA ASP A 341 -23.65 8.07 6.40
C ASP A 341 -23.11 6.63 6.31
N GLY A 342 -21.79 6.45 6.27
CA GLY A 342 -21.12 5.15 6.32
C GLY A 342 -21.05 4.41 4.98
N ARG A 343 -21.78 4.84 3.95
CA ARG A 343 -21.63 4.30 2.59
C ARG A 343 -20.29 4.70 1.99
N ILE A 344 -19.85 3.99 0.96
CA ILE A 344 -18.57 4.24 0.27
C ILE A 344 -18.86 4.64 -1.17
N PHE A 345 -18.33 5.78 -1.60
CA PHE A 345 -18.43 6.27 -2.98
C PHE A 345 -17.20 5.86 -3.79
N ALA A 346 -17.39 5.49 -5.06
CA ALA A 346 -16.35 5.15 -6.03
C ALA A 346 -16.57 5.90 -7.35
N ILE A 347 -15.51 6.35 -8.02
CA ILE A 347 -15.58 6.96 -9.37
C ILE A 347 -14.24 6.79 -10.12
N GLY A 348 -14.28 6.76 -11.44
CA GLY A 348 -13.10 6.60 -12.31
C GLY A 348 -12.56 5.18 -12.36
N GLY A 349 -11.29 5.05 -12.72
CA GLY A 349 -10.54 3.79 -12.73
C GLY A 349 -10.58 3.03 -14.05
N SER A 350 -9.94 3.59 -15.07
CA SER A 350 -9.81 2.98 -16.39
C SER A 350 -8.59 2.06 -16.54
N TRP A 351 -7.76 1.88 -15.51
CA TRP A 351 -6.57 1.02 -15.59
C TRP A 351 -6.89 -0.44 -15.96
N SER A 352 -7.94 -1.02 -15.38
CA SER A 352 -8.46 -2.35 -15.71
C SER A 352 -9.97 -2.30 -16.00
N GLY A 353 -10.49 -3.37 -16.58
CA GLY A 353 -11.90 -3.46 -16.98
C GLY A 353 -12.25 -2.65 -18.24
N GLY A 354 -11.24 -2.21 -19.00
CA GLY A 354 -11.37 -1.49 -20.27
C GLY A 354 -11.72 0.01 -20.13
N PRO A 355 -11.06 0.91 -20.90
CA PRO A 355 -11.32 2.35 -20.84
C PRO A 355 -12.61 2.78 -21.56
N ASN A 356 -13.15 1.92 -22.44
CA ASN A 356 -14.39 2.21 -23.17
C ASN A 356 -15.66 1.90 -22.35
N ASN A 357 -15.51 1.34 -21.15
CA ASN A 357 -16.62 1.04 -20.26
C ASN A 357 -16.93 2.24 -19.36
N PRO A 358 -18.20 2.55 -19.07
CA PRO A 358 -18.55 3.66 -18.18
C PRO A 358 -17.86 3.53 -16.82
N LYS A 359 -17.24 4.63 -16.36
CA LYS A 359 -16.60 4.75 -15.03
C LYS A 359 -17.34 5.73 -14.12
N ASP A 360 -18.63 5.90 -14.36
CA ASP A 360 -19.56 6.73 -13.58
C ASP A 360 -19.50 6.44 -12.07
N GLY A 361 -20.03 7.31 -11.23
CA GLY A 361 -20.10 7.10 -9.80
C GLY A 361 -20.86 5.84 -9.39
N GLU A 362 -20.40 5.16 -8.34
CA GLU A 362 -21.11 4.08 -7.68
C GLU A 362 -21.05 4.24 -6.15
N LEU A 363 -22.04 3.64 -5.48
CA LEU A 363 -22.17 3.69 -4.05
C LEU A 363 -22.27 2.27 -3.49
N TYR A 364 -21.38 1.93 -2.57
CA TYR A 364 -21.43 0.70 -1.79
C TYR A 364 -22.14 0.94 -0.47
N ASP A 365 -23.14 0.10 -0.21
CA ASP A 365 -23.83 0.02 1.06
C ASP A 365 -23.20 -1.12 1.90
N PRO A 366 -22.48 -0.82 2.99
CA PRO A 366 -21.83 -1.84 3.83
C PRO A 366 -22.79 -2.70 4.66
N TRP A 367 -24.05 -2.29 4.84
CA TRP A 367 -25.08 -3.08 5.53
C TRP A 367 -25.71 -4.08 4.57
N LYS A 368 -26.05 -3.64 3.36
CA LYS A 368 -26.62 -4.51 2.30
C LYS A 368 -25.55 -5.28 1.51
N ARG A 369 -24.28 -4.91 1.72
CA ARG A 369 -23.09 -5.40 0.99
C ARG A 369 -23.28 -5.33 -0.52
N SER A 370 -23.78 -4.21 -1.04
CA SER A 370 -24.19 -4.08 -2.44
C SER A 370 -23.82 -2.75 -3.07
N TRP A 371 -23.53 -2.77 -4.37
CA TRP A 371 -23.23 -1.59 -5.18
C TRP A 371 -24.44 -1.07 -5.96
N LYS A 372 -24.59 0.25 -6.01
CA LYS A 372 -25.61 0.98 -6.79
C LYS A 372 -24.96 2.06 -7.66
N ARG A 373 -25.36 2.14 -8.92
CA ARG A 373 -24.88 3.17 -9.86
C ARG A 373 -25.47 4.55 -9.57
N LEU A 374 -24.65 5.58 -9.76
CA LEU A 374 -24.98 6.99 -9.78
C LEU A 374 -24.72 7.52 -11.21
N TYR A 375 -25.64 7.21 -12.12
CA TYR A 375 -25.49 7.36 -13.57
C TYR A 375 -25.33 8.81 -14.09
N ASN A 376 -25.58 9.84 -13.26
CA ASN A 376 -25.36 11.24 -13.61
C ASN A 376 -23.96 11.73 -13.20
N LEU A 377 -23.25 11.00 -12.34
CA LEU A 377 -21.88 11.31 -11.95
C LEU A 377 -20.92 10.66 -12.95
N LYS A 378 -20.77 11.25 -14.14
CA LYS A 378 -19.91 10.71 -15.19
C LYS A 378 -18.43 10.69 -14.80
N GLY A 379 -17.70 9.66 -15.24
CA GLY A 379 -16.25 9.55 -15.02
C GLY A 379 -15.47 10.74 -15.60
N GLU A 380 -15.95 11.27 -16.74
CA GLU A 380 -15.41 12.44 -17.43
C GLU A 380 -15.30 13.69 -16.55
N ILE A 381 -16.08 13.78 -15.46
CA ILE A 381 -16.09 14.94 -14.56
C ILE A 381 -14.75 15.09 -13.81
N ILE A 382 -14.04 13.99 -13.59
CA ILE A 382 -12.76 13.97 -12.86
C ILE A 382 -11.54 13.87 -13.77
N GLU A 383 -11.75 13.80 -15.08
CA GLU A 383 -10.67 13.53 -16.02
C GLU A 383 -9.60 14.63 -16.04
N THR A 384 -8.35 14.19 -16.16
CA THR A 384 -7.21 15.03 -16.54
C THR A 384 -7.05 15.07 -18.05
N SER A 385 -6.13 15.88 -18.56
CA SER A 385 -5.78 15.89 -19.99
C SER A 385 -4.94 14.69 -20.45
N ASP A 386 -4.82 13.65 -19.63
CA ASP A 386 -4.06 12.44 -19.94
C ASP A 386 -4.85 11.51 -20.89
N ARG A 387 -4.22 10.44 -21.35
CA ARG A 387 -4.87 9.40 -22.16
C ARG A 387 -6.00 8.71 -21.39
N PRO A 388 -7.03 8.15 -22.06
CA PRO A 388 -8.21 7.58 -21.40
C PRO A 388 -7.93 6.54 -20.30
N LEU A 389 -6.87 5.72 -20.43
CA LEU A 389 -6.47 4.74 -19.41
C LEU A 389 -5.91 5.37 -18.10
N ARG A 390 -5.61 6.66 -18.13
CA ARG A 390 -4.97 7.42 -17.04
C ARG A 390 -5.81 8.59 -16.54
N ALA A 391 -6.64 9.16 -17.40
CA ALA A 391 -7.30 10.44 -17.17
C ALA A 391 -8.15 10.46 -15.90
N ASP A 392 -8.78 9.34 -15.54
CA ASP A 392 -9.74 9.20 -14.43
C ASP A 392 -9.18 8.47 -13.20
N ASN A 393 -7.85 8.33 -13.11
CA ASN A 393 -7.21 7.59 -12.01
C ASN A 393 -6.99 8.46 -10.77
N HIS A 394 -6.94 7.80 -9.62
CA HIS A 394 -6.40 8.33 -8.35
C HIS A 394 -7.02 9.66 -7.89
N ALA A 395 -8.34 9.80 -8.07
CA ALA A 395 -9.08 10.99 -7.63
C ALA A 395 -8.88 11.29 -6.13
N TRP A 396 -8.65 12.56 -5.82
CA TRP A 396 -8.48 13.08 -4.46
C TRP A 396 -9.86 13.33 -3.84
N LEU A 397 -10.43 12.28 -3.25
CA LEU A 397 -11.80 12.27 -2.74
C LEU A 397 -11.84 12.47 -1.22
N PHE A 398 -12.74 13.33 -0.75
CA PHE A 398 -13.05 13.51 0.66
C PHE A 398 -14.56 13.42 0.90
N GLY A 399 -15.00 12.38 1.58
CA GLY A 399 -16.36 12.31 2.13
C GLY A 399 -16.59 13.45 3.12
N TRP A 400 -17.69 14.17 2.95
CA TRP A 400 -18.01 15.39 3.68
C TRP A 400 -19.48 15.42 4.13
N LYS A 401 -19.94 16.58 4.60
CA LYS A 401 -21.28 16.80 5.18
C LYS A 401 -22.39 16.34 4.25
N ASN A 402 -23.50 15.86 4.84
CA ASN A 402 -24.72 15.47 4.13
C ASN A 402 -24.53 14.45 2.99
N GLY A 403 -23.57 13.52 3.12
CA GLY A 403 -23.27 12.51 2.09
C GLY A 403 -22.64 13.10 0.82
N SER A 404 -22.15 14.34 0.87
CA SER A 404 -21.40 14.93 -0.24
C SER A 404 -19.98 14.39 -0.33
N VAL A 405 -19.38 14.49 -1.52
CA VAL A 405 -17.96 14.20 -1.75
C VAL A 405 -17.32 15.43 -2.35
N PHE A 406 -16.18 15.83 -1.80
CA PHE A 406 -15.32 16.84 -2.41
C PHE A 406 -14.24 16.16 -3.24
N HIS A 407 -14.16 16.53 -4.52
CA HIS A 407 -13.09 16.13 -5.45
C HIS A 407 -12.10 17.29 -5.57
N ALA A 408 -10.90 17.11 -5.00
CA ALA A 408 -9.86 18.14 -4.94
C ALA A 408 -8.86 18.09 -6.12
N GLY A 409 -8.88 17.00 -6.89
CA GLY A 409 -7.93 16.70 -7.97
C GLY A 409 -7.90 15.20 -8.29
N PRO A 410 -6.96 14.71 -9.12
CA PRO A 410 -5.76 15.41 -9.58
C PRO A 410 -6.02 16.42 -10.69
N SER A 411 -7.21 16.42 -11.32
CA SER A 411 -7.54 17.47 -12.28
C SER A 411 -7.55 18.84 -11.61
N TYR A 412 -7.21 19.90 -12.36
CA TYR A 412 -7.21 21.24 -11.77
C TYR A 412 -8.64 21.74 -11.48
N ASP A 413 -9.66 21.16 -12.14
CA ASP A 413 -11.06 21.45 -11.87
C ASP A 413 -11.57 20.63 -10.68
N MET A 414 -11.94 21.33 -9.61
CA MET A 414 -12.49 20.71 -8.42
C MET A 414 -14.01 20.59 -8.55
N ASN A 415 -14.59 19.57 -7.90
CA ASN A 415 -16.02 19.30 -7.98
C ASN A 415 -16.61 18.91 -6.62
N TRP A 416 -17.90 19.20 -6.44
CA TRP A 416 -18.73 18.61 -5.40
C TRP A 416 -19.65 17.57 -6.01
N PHE A 417 -19.73 16.39 -5.40
CA PHE A 417 -20.69 15.35 -5.75
C PHE A 417 -21.79 15.23 -4.69
N ASN A 418 -23.03 15.12 -5.14
CA ASN A 418 -24.18 14.74 -4.33
C ASN A 418 -24.52 13.28 -4.61
N THR A 419 -24.36 12.43 -3.60
CA THR A 419 -24.62 10.98 -3.70
C THR A 419 -26.01 10.58 -3.20
N ARG A 420 -26.77 11.52 -2.64
CA ARG A 420 -28.11 11.28 -2.08
C ARG A 420 -29.23 11.42 -3.10
N GLU A 421 -29.01 12.22 -4.13
CA GLU A 421 -29.95 12.36 -5.23
C GLU A 421 -30.02 11.08 -6.08
N LYS A 422 -31.20 10.78 -6.63
CA LYS A 422 -31.38 9.62 -7.52
C LYS A 422 -30.49 9.78 -8.76
N GLY A 423 -29.56 8.85 -8.94
CA GLY A 423 -28.55 8.91 -10.01
C GLY A 423 -27.36 9.83 -9.71
N GLY A 424 -27.36 10.55 -8.59
CA GLY A 424 -26.35 11.54 -8.21
C GLY A 424 -26.45 12.86 -9.00
N SER A 425 -25.68 13.86 -8.57
CA SER A 425 -25.48 15.13 -9.28
C SER A 425 -24.17 15.78 -8.86
N TYR A 426 -23.67 16.73 -9.65
CA TYR A 426 -22.43 17.44 -9.33
C TYR A 426 -22.56 18.95 -9.51
N VAL A 427 -21.70 19.68 -8.81
CA VAL A 427 -21.53 21.13 -8.94
C VAL A 427 -20.03 21.43 -9.02
N SER A 428 -19.62 22.26 -9.98
CA SER A 428 -18.22 22.70 -10.05
C SER A 428 -17.84 23.48 -8.78
N ALA A 429 -16.68 23.15 -8.20
CA ALA A 429 -16.06 23.89 -7.11
C ALA A 429 -15.00 24.89 -7.62
N GLY A 430 -14.89 25.07 -8.94
CA GLY A 430 -13.90 25.92 -9.58
C GLY A 430 -12.49 25.31 -9.61
N ARG A 431 -11.54 26.07 -10.15
CA ARG A 431 -10.16 25.62 -10.34
C ARG A 431 -9.32 25.72 -9.06
N ARG A 432 -8.36 24.80 -8.92
CA ARG A 432 -7.25 24.87 -7.96
C ARG A 432 -6.23 25.92 -8.42
N LEU A 433 -6.65 27.19 -8.39
CA LEU A 433 -5.90 28.35 -8.92
C LEU A 433 -5.42 28.11 -10.37
N ASP A 434 -4.16 28.43 -10.65
CA ASP A 434 -3.43 28.26 -11.90
C ASP A 434 -2.60 26.96 -11.93
N ASP A 435 -2.93 25.99 -11.06
CA ASP A 435 -2.27 24.68 -11.05
C ASP A 435 -2.49 23.91 -12.36
N GLN A 436 -1.57 22.98 -12.62
CA GLN A 436 -1.68 21.96 -13.66
C GLN A 436 -2.51 20.76 -13.16
N HIS A 437 -2.75 19.79 -14.04
CA HIS A 437 -3.13 18.46 -13.58
C HIS A 437 -1.99 17.89 -12.71
N SER A 438 -2.35 17.24 -11.60
CA SER A 438 -1.39 16.80 -10.57
C SER A 438 -1.53 15.30 -10.31
N MET A 439 -1.53 14.50 -11.38
CA MET A 439 -1.61 13.05 -11.29
C MET A 439 -0.50 12.52 -10.38
N SER A 440 -0.83 11.55 -9.53
CA SER A 440 0.09 10.98 -8.53
C SER A 440 0.72 12.00 -7.57
N GLY A 441 0.06 13.16 -7.39
CA GLY A 441 0.26 14.06 -6.25
C GLY A 441 -0.59 13.63 -5.06
N ASN A 442 -0.44 14.30 -3.92
CA ASN A 442 -1.11 13.92 -2.68
C ASN A 442 -2.08 15.00 -2.21
N ALA A 443 -3.12 14.59 -1.47
CA ALA A 443 -4.07 15.48 -0.81
C ALA A 443 -4.37 14.97 0.61
N VAL A 444 -4.22 15.83 1.62
CA VAL A 444 -4.32 15.45 3.04
C VAL A 444 -5.22 16.43 3.81
N MET A 445 -6.26 15.91 4.47
CA MET A 445 -7.11 16.68 5.37
C MET A 445 -6.50 16.75 6.78
N PHE A 446 -5.68 17.77 7.03
CA PHE A 446 -4.93 17.92 8.28
C PHE A 446 -5.71 18.62 9.42
N ASP A 447 -6.83 19.26 9.07
CA ASP A 447 -7.78 19.82 10.03
C ASP A 447 -9.19 19.72 9.46
N ALA A 448 -9.89 18.63 9.81
CA ALA A 448 -11.26 18.40 9.38
C ALA A 448 -12.25 19.38 10.00
N VAL A 449 -12.00 19.91 11.21
CA VAL A 449 -12.94 20.84 11.87
C VAL A 449 -13.00 22.16 11.11
N ALA A 450 -11.84 22.64 10.66
CA ALA A 450 -11.73 23.85 9.83
C ALA A 450 -11.84 23.57 8.32
N GLY A 451 -12.07 22.32 7.90
CA GLY A 451 -12.16 21.92 6.49
C GLY A 451 -10.89 22.20 5.69
N LYS A 452 -9.70 22.03 6.29
CA LYS A 452 -8.41 22.30 5.65
C LYS A 452 -7.84 21.06 4.99
N ILE A 453 -7.55 21.18 3.69
CA ILE A 453 -6.91 20.17 2.86
C ILE A 453 -5.63 20.78 2.28
N LEU A 454 -4.51 20.09 2.46
CA LEU A 454 -3.24 20.41 1.80
C LEU A 454 -3.11 19.52 0.57
N THR A 455 -2.86 20.09 -0.61
CA THR A 455 -2.57 19.34 -1.84
C THR A 455 -1.18 19.69 -2.36
N PHE A 456 -0.39 18.74 -2.86
CA PHE A 456 0.99 19.01 -3.23
C PHE A 456 1.59 18.00 -4.21
N GLY A 457 2.55 18.49 -4.99
CA GLY A 457 3.32 17.72 -5.97
C GLY A 457 2.46 17.16 -7.10
N GLY A 458 2.85 15.99 -7.62
CA GLY A 458 2.20 15.36 -8.76
C GLY A 458 2.68 15.94 -10.09
N GLN A 459 2.15 15.40 -11.17
CA GLN A 459 2.62 15.67 -12.53
C GLN A 459 1.45 15.81 -13.52
N GLU A 460 1.70 16.40 -14.69
CA GLU A 460 0.65 16.67 -15.67
C GLU A 460 0.09 15.39 -16.33
N LEU A 461 0.97 14.46 -16.69
CA LEU A 461 0.65 13.17 -17.30
C LEU A 461 1.24 12.05 -16.46
N TYR A 462 0.51 10.95 -16.27
CA TYR A 462 0.92 9.82 -15.45
C TYR A 462 2.30 9.26 -15.81
N ASP A 463 2.61 9.21 -17.10
CA ASP A 463 3.86 8.66 -17.64
C ASP A 463 4.59 9.74 -18.44
N GLY A 464 5.84 10.04 -18.08
CA GLY A 464 6.71 10.92 -18.86
C GLY A 464 6.44 12.42 -18.70
N SER A 465 6.22 12.90 -17.47
CA SER A 465 6.16 14.34 -17.19
C SER A 465 6.91 14.71 -15.91
N PHE A 466 7.28 15.98 -15.77
CA PHE A 466 7.96 16.45 -14.57
C PHE A 466 6.98 16.57 -13.40
N GLY A 467 7.39 16.04 -12.26
CA GLY A 467 6.76 16.35 -10.98
C GLY A 467 6.84 17.84 -10.68
N SER A 468 5.90 18.32 -9.87
CA SER A 468 5.78 19.74 -9.50
C SER A 468 6.18 20.00 -8.05
N ARG A 469 6.45 21.27 -7.75
CA ARG A 469 6.55 21.82 -6.38
C ARG A 469 5.24 22.46 -5.91
N ASN A 470 4.23 22.52 -6.77
CA ASN A 470 2.98 23.22 -6.46
C ASN A 470 2.35 22.65 -5.19
N ALA A 471 1.88 23.54 -4.33
CA ALA A 471 1.18 23.18 -3.12
C ALA A 471 0.08 24.19 -2.81
N HIS A 472 -1.07 23.70 -2.37
CA HIS A 472 -2.26 24.52 -2.11
C HIS A 472 -2.92 24.17 -0.79
N LEU A 473 -3.44 25.20 -0.12
CA LEU A 473 -4.37 25.10 0.99
C LEU A 473 -5.79 25.31 0.46
N ILE A 474 -6.59 24.25 0.47
CA ILE A 474 -8.02 24.28 0.15
C ILE A 474 -8.78 24.32 1.47
N THR A 475 -9.71 25.27 1.61
CA THR A 475 -10.63 25.36 2.75
C THR A 475 -12.07 25.14 2.28
N ILE A 476 -12.66 24.02 2.69
CA ILE A 476 -14.05 23.65 2.40
C ILE A 476 -14.97 24.01 3.59
N GLY A 477 -16.20 24.43 3.28
CA GLY A 477 -17.22 24.79 4.26
C GLY A 477 -18.48 23.95 4.09
N GLU A 478 -19.62 24.59 3.82
CA GLU A 478 -20.82 23.88 3.42
C GLU A 478 -20.68 23.25 2.02
N PRO A 479 -21.26 22.05 1.78
CA PRO A 479 -21.23 21.41 0.47
C PRO A 479 -21.76 22.30 -0.65
N TYR A 480 -21.31 22.05 -1.88
CA TYR A 480 -21.74 22.75 -3.11
C TYR A 480 -21.43 24.26 -3.11
N LYS A 481 -20.63 24.74 -2.16
CA LYS A 481 -20.08 26.10 -2.15
C LYS A 481 -18.65 26.08 -2.66
N LYS A 482 -18.25 27.18 -3.30
CA LYS A 482 -16.88 27.34 -3.78
C LYS A 482 -15.91 27.35 -2.58
N PRO A 483 -14.88 26.48 -2.55
CA PRO A 483 -13.86 26.51 -1.52
C PRO A 483 -12.96 27.74 -1.66
N LYS A 484 -12.25 28.07 -0.57
CA LYS A 484 -11.14 29.02 -0.61
C LYS A 484 -9.87 28.26 -0.94
N VAL A 485 -9.17 28.63 -2.01
CA VAL A 485 -7.88 28.05 -2.40
C VAL A 485 -6.79 29.10 -2.25
N GLN A 486 -5.66 28.72 -1.65
CA GLN A 486 -4.48 29.56 -1.50
C GLN A 486 -3.24 28.74 -1.85
N ILE A 487 -2.17 29.40 -2.30
CA ILE A 487 -0.84 28.78 -2.35
C ILE A 487 -0.41 28.44 -0.92
N ALA A 488 0.15 27.25 -0.72
CA ALA A 488 0.74 26.82 0.55
C ALA A 488 2.26 27.08 0.54
N GLY A 489 2.88 27.16 1.72
CA GLY A 489 4.32 27.24 1.86
C GLY A 489 4.90 28.65 1.68
N LEU A 490 4.10 29.71 1.73
CA LEU A 490 4.51 31.07 1.35
C LEU A 490 5.62 31.65 2.25
N GLU A 491 5.71 31.17 3.48
CA GLU A 491 6.67 31.64 4.49
C GLU A 491 7.91 30.73 4.60
N GLY A 492 7.97 29.65 3.81
CA GLY A 492 8.87 28.51 4.09
C GLY A 492 9.75 28.01 2.97
N THR A 493 9.41 28.18 1.69
CA THR A 493 10.27 27.71 0.59
C THR A 493 11.32 28.73 0.21
N ARG A 494 12.55 28.60 0.73
CA ARG A 494 13.70 29.39 0.26
C ARG A 494 14.21 28.88 -1.08
N GLY A 495 13.42 29.05 -2.14
CA GLY A 495 13.87 29.02 -3.53
C GLY A 495 13.69 30.41 -4.14
N ASP A 496 14.76 31.00 -4.66
CA ASP A 496 14.86 32.43 -5.03
C ASP A 496 13.92 32.93 -6.15
N THR A 497 13.09 32.06 -6.76
CA THR A 497 12.33 32.41 -7.99
C THR A 497 10.82 32.21 -7.93
N THR A 498 10.26 31.47 -6.95
CA THR A 498 8.80 31.31 -6.77
C THR A 498 8.45 31.32 -5.28
N LYS A 499 7.48 32.16 -4.86
CA LYS A 499 6.96 32.14 -3.48
C LYS A 499 5.99 30.96 -3.32
N GLY A 500 6.17 30.14 -2.28
CA GLY A 500 5.29 29.00 -1.97
C GLY A 500 5.73 27.66 -2.58
N GLY A 501 4.95 26.60 -2.33
CA GLY A 501 5.21 25.25 -2.80
C GLY A 501 6.05 24.39 -1.84
N MET A 502 6.42 23.19 -2.28
CA MET A 502 7.39 22.29 -1.63
C MET A 502 8.84 22.74 -1.88
N PHE A 503 9.81 22.23 -1.12
CA PHE A 503 11.23 22.39 -1.45
C PHE A 503 11.61 21.62 -2.70
N TYR A 504 11.22 20.35 -2.78
CA TYR A 504 11.59 19.46 -3.87
C TYR A 504 10.38 19.15 -4.74
N GLN A 505 10.56 19.14 -6.06
CA GLN A 505 9.52 18.62 -6.95
C GLN A 505 9.44 17.10 -6.83
N ARG A 506 8.22 16.56 -6.75
CA ARG A 506 8.01 15.12 -6.56
C ARG A 506 6.76 14.61 -7.25
N VAL A 507 6.84 13.39 -7.76
CA VAL A 507 5.71 12.53 -8.13
C VAL A 507 5.89 11.13 -7.57
N PHE A 508 4.81 10.38 -7.39
CA PHE A 508 4.79 9.06 -6.72
C PHE A 508 5.27 9.06 -5.27
N HIS A 509 5.36 10.26 -4.67
CA HIS A 509 5.63 10.41 -3.24
C HIS A 509 4.37 10.07 -2.43
N THR A 510 4.57 9.84 -1.14
CA THR A 510 3.50 9.48 -0.21
C THR A 510 3.52 10.40 1.00
N SER A 511 2.41 10.47 1.72
CA SER A 511 2.25 11.39 2.84
C SER A 511 1.28 10.92 3.90
N VAL A 512 1.50 11.41 5.13
CA VAL A 512 0.60 11.19 6.26
C VAL A 512 0.43 12.45 7.10
N VAL A 513 -0.78 12.65 7.65
CA VAL A 513 -0.99 13.65 8.69
C VAL A 513 -0.47 13.14 10.04
N LEU A 514 0.25 13.99 10.77
CA LEU A 514 0.80 13.69 12.10
C LEU A 514 -0.12 14.20 13.23
N PRO A 515 0.04 13.74 14.49
CA PRO A 515 -0.81 14.13 15.62
C PRO A 515 -0.92 15.65 15.85
N ASP A 516 0.16 16.39 15.66
CA ASP A 516 0.21 17.84 15.84
C ASP A 516 -0.46 18.62 14.67
N GLY A 517 -0.85 17.92 13.60
CA GLY A 517 -1.45 18.49 12.39
C GLY A 517 -0.45 18.86 11.30
N SER A 518 0.84 18.63 11.52
CA SER A 518 1.83 18.69 10.46
C SER A 518 1.64 17.52 9.47
N VAL A 519 2.15 17.67 8.25
CA VAL A 519 2.02 16.65 7.17
C VAL A 519 3.40 16.20 6.74
N PHE A 520 3.71 14.92 6.95
CA PHE A 520 4.95 14.29 6.51
C PHE A 520 4.85 13.85 5.05
N ILE A 521 5.91 14.05 4.27
CA ILE A 521 6.00 13.79 2.84
C ILE A 521 7.34 13.08 2.55
N ALA A 522 7.31 11.93 1.88
CA ALA A 522 8.51 11.15 1.59
C ALA A 522 8.51 10.48 0.22
N GLY A 523 9.72 10.22 -0.27
CA GLY A 523 9.95 9.52 -1.54
C GLY A 523 9.56 10.34 -2.77
N GLY A 524 9.30 9.62 -3.85
CA GLY A 524 9.01 10.14 -5.17
C GLY A 524 10.25 10.43 -6.00
N GLU A 525 9.96 10.85 -7.23
CA GLU A 525 10.95 11.23 -8.23
C GLU A 525 10.59 12.57 -8.89
N ILE A 526 11.55 13.14 -9.60
CA ILE A 526 11.47 14.43 -10.30
C ILE A 526 10.76 14.26 -11.65
N TRP A 527 10.98 13.13 -12.33
CA TRP A 527 10.44 12.78 -13.63
C TRP A 527 9.62 11.50 -13.49
N GLY A 528 8.31 11.55 -13.72
CA GLY A 528 7.43 10.40 -13.49
C GLY A 528 7.62 9.30 -14.52
N GLU A 529 8.30 8.24 -14.11
CA GLU A 529 8.52 7.03 -14.88
C GLU A 529 8.36 5.83 -13.93
N PRO A 530 7.24 5.08 -14.01
CA PRO A 530 7.05 3.90 -13.18
C PRO A 530 8.27 2.95 -13.21
N PHE A 531 8.66 2.46 -12.03
CA PHE A 531 9.81 1.55 -11.84
C PHE A 531 11.19 2.16 -12.15
N ASN A 532 11.30 3.49 -12.22
CA ASN A 532 12.57 4.20 -12.38
C ASN A 532 13.21 4.56 -11.05
N GLU A 533 14.51 4.28 -10.91
CA GLU A 533 15.33 4.65 -9.76
C GLU A 533 16.62 5.37 -10.16
N ALA A 534 16.61 6.04 -11.31
CA ALA A 534 17.76 6.79 -11.77
C ALA A 534 18.17 7.88 -10.76
N GLU A 535 19.46 7.92 -10.43
CA GLU A 535 20.07 8.84 -9.45
C GLU A 535 19.68 10.32 -9.62
N ARG A 536 19.51 10.76 -10.87
CA ARG A 536 19.18 12.15 -11.19
C ARG A 536 17.73 12.51 -10.85
N ASP A 537 16.86 11.51 -10.71
CA ASP A 537 15.40 11.67 -10.63
C ASP A 537 14.88 11.41 -9.20
N ILE A 538 15.50 10.52 -8.42
CA ILE A 538 15.00 10.12 -7.10
C ILE A 538 15.08 11.23 -6.03
N GLN A 539 14.19 11.17 -5.03
CA GLN A 539 14.16 12.12 -3.92
C GLN A 539 14.19 11.48 -2.52
N LEU A 540 15.38 11.46 -1.90
CA LEU A 540 15.63 10.82 -0.59
C LEU A 540 15.41 11.72 0.63
N THR A 541 15.21 13.03 0.45
CA THR A 541 15.05 13.97 1.57
C THR A 541 13.57 14.21 1.84
N PRO A 542 12.94 13.66 2.88
CA PRO A 542 11.54 13.96 3.19
C PRO A 542 11.32 15.44 3.54
N GLU A 543 10.07 15.86 3.58
CA GLU A 543 9.66 17.20 4.03
C GLU A 543 8.50 17.07 5.02
N ILE A 544 8.41 18.00 5.99
CA ILE A 544 7.20 18.20 6.80
C ILE A 544 6.63 19.58 6.49
N TYR A 545 5.34 19.62 6.17
CA TYR A 545 4.57 20.86 6.15
C TYR A 545 4.04 21.18 7.54
N TYR A 546 4.35 22.37 8.04
CA TYR A 546 3.87 22.91 9.30
C TYR A 546 2.78 23.98 9.04
N PRO A 547 1.50 23.69 9.34
CA PRO A 547 0.42 24.62 9.04
C PRO A 547 0.46 25.92 9.84
N HIS A 548 1.05 25.91 11.05
CA HIS A 548 1.06 27.06 11.96
C HIS A 548 1.90 28.24 11.46
N ASN A 549 2.88 27.96 10.60
CA ASN A 549 3.76 28.95 10.00
C ASN A 549 3.76 28.90 8.46
N ASP A 550 2.86 28.11 7.86
CA ASP A 550 2.77 27.90 6.40
C ASP A 550 4.14 27.62 5.75
N SER A 551 4.86 26.63 6.27
CA SER A 551 6.21 26.28 5.78
C SER A 551 6.39 24.79 5.54
N PHE A 552 7.12 24.44 4.48
CA PHE A 552 7.72 23.12 4.32
C PHE A 552 9.11 23.15 4.97
N VAL A 553 9.56 22.04 5.55
CA VAL A 553 10.90 21.94 6.14
C VAL A 553 11.51 20.61 5.70
N PRO A 554 12.68 20.60 5.05
CA PRO A 554 13.42 19.38 4.73
C PRO A 554 13.81 18.63 6.01
N MET A 555 13.52 17.34 6.03
CA MET A 555 13.78 16.43 7.14
C MET A 555 15.07 15.62 6.91
N GLN A 556 15.44 14.77 7.86
CA GLN A 556 16.57 13.85 7.72
C GLN A 556 16.38 12.97 6.47
N LYS A 557 17.35 12.97 5.55
CA LYS A 557 17.33 12.08 4.38
C LYS A 557 17.51 10.60 4.76
N ASN A 558 16.92 9.70 3.98
CA ASN A 558 17.14 8.25 4.09
C ASN A 558 18.12 7.73 3.00
N ASN A 559 18.28 6.42 2.94
CA ASN A 559 19.10 5.70 1.96
C ASN A 559 18.34 4.62 1.16
N VAL A 560 17.00 4.60 1.20
CA VAL A 560 16.18 3.63 0.46
C VAL A 560 15.26 4.39 -0.49
N VAL A 561 15.31 4.04 -1.78
CA VAL A 561 14.49 4.67 -2.81
C VAL A 561 13.04 4.26 -2.64
N ARG A 562 12.12 5.22 -2.73
CA ARG A 562 10.67 5.00 -2.58
C ARG A 562 9.95 5.78 -3.67
N VAL A 563 9.62 5.12 -4.76
CA VAL A 563 8.99 5.75 -5.94
C VAL A 563 7.61 5.15 -6.18
N TYR A 564 7.25 4.91 -7.44
CA TYR A 564 6.05 4.19 -7.81
C TYR A 564 5.87 2.89 -7.02
N HIS A 565 4.64 2.62 -6.57
CA HIS A 565 4.26 1.53 -5.66
C HIS A 565 4.78 1.63 -4.21
N SER A 566 5.25 2.80 -3.78
CA SER A 566 5.52 3.06 -2.36
C SER A 566 4.26 3.48 -1.58
N LEU A 567 4.34 3.40 -0.24
CA LEU A 567 3.29 3.82 0.69
C LEU A 567 3.85 4.50 1.94
N SER A 568 3.00 5.26 2.63
CA SER A 568 3.26 5.79 3.98
C SER A 568 2.05 5.62 4.90
N ILE A 569 2.28 5.23 6.16
CA ILE A 569 1.25 4.98 7.18
C ILE A 569 1.71 5.56 8.53
N LEU A 570 0.87 6.38 9.18
CA LEU A 570 1.10 6.85 10.56
C LEU A 570 0.91 5.68 11.52
N LEU A 571 1.83 5.47 12.45
CA LEU A 571 1.77 4.38 13.42
C LEU A 571 1.21 4.83 14.78
N PRO A 572 0.69 3.88 15.60
CA PRO A 572 0.15 4.18 16.92
C PRO A 572 1.16 4.81 17.88
N ASP A 573 2.46 4.70 17.64
CA ASP A 573 3.51 5.33 18.47
C ASP A 573 3.95 6.71 17.94
N ALA A 574 3.14 7.32 17.07
CA ALA A 574 3.40 8.60 16.42
C ALA A 574 4.64 8.62 15.51
N THR A 575 5.10 7.46 15.04
CA THR A 575 6.11 7.34 13.97
C THR A 575 5.45 7.09 12.62
N VAL A 576 6.23 7.07 11.54
CA VAL A 576 5.71 6.83 10.18
C VAL A 576 6.40 5.61 9.58
N LEU A 577 5.61 4.64 9.11
CA LEU A 577 6.07 3.57 8.24
C LEU A 577 6.11 4.10 6.80
N ASN A 578 7.25 3.98 6.12
CA ASN A 578 7.37 4.28 4.68
C ASN A 578 8.06 3.12 3.96
N GLY A 579 7.39 2.51 2.99
CA GLY A 579 7.82 1.23 2.41
C GLY A 579 7.39 1.02 0.97
N GLY A 580 7.79 -0.12 0.41
CA GLY A 580 7.45 -0.52 -0.95
C GLY A 580 8.23 0.20 -2.03
N GLY A 581 7.79 0.01 -3.27
CA GLY A 581 8.50 0.37 -4.49
C GLY A 581 8.80 -0.86 -5.35
N GLY A 582 8.59 -0.77 -6.66
CA GLY A 582 8.83 -1.88 -7.60
C GLY A 582 7.56 -2.67 -7.91
N LEU A 583 7.50 -3.95 -7.53
CA LEU A 583 6.48 -4.94 -7.92
C LEU A 583 6.51 -5.26 -9.43
N CYS A 584 7.70 -5.51 -9.98
CA CYS A 584 7.91 -5.77 -11.41
C CYS A 584 8.51 -7.15 -11.74
N GLY A 585 8.41 -8.12 -10.83
CA GLY A 585 8.93 -9.47 -11.01
C GLY A 585 10.45 -9.49 -11.05
N ASN A 586 11.04 -9.93 -12.16
CA ASN A 586 12.49 -10.08 -12.31
C ASN A 586 13.29 -8.76 -12.50
N CYS A 587 12.81 -7.66 -11.92
CA CYS A 587 13.47 -6.36 -11.93
C CYS A 587 14.38 -6.15 -10.72
N THR A 588 15.25 -5.14 -10.76
CA THR A 588 16.18 -4.81 -9.67
C THR A 588 15.73 -3.64 -8.80
N VAL A 589 14.42 -3.36 -8.80
CA VAL A 589 13.82 -2.20 -8.11
C VAL A 589 12.67 -2.61 -7.18
N ASN A 590 12.55 -3.91 -6.87
CA ASN A 590 11.60 -4.40 -5.87
C ASN A 590 12.12 -4.13 -4.46
N HIS A 591 11.35 -3.42 -3.66
CA HIS A 591 11.65 -3.17 -2.25
C HIS A 591 10.77 -4.04 -1.36
N TYR A 592 11.33 -5.15 -0.89
CA TYR A 592 10.73 -6.04 0.09
C TYR A 592 10.87 -5.50 1.52
N ASP A 593 10.77 -4.19 1.69
CA ASP A 593 11.07 -3.55 2.97
C ASP A 593 10.26 -2.26 3.19
N ALA A 594 10.34 -1.78 4.43
CA ALA A 594 9.88 -0.49 4.86
C ALA A 594 10.85 0.11 5.88
N GLN A 595 10.84 1.42 6.07
CA GLN A 595 11.63 2.09 7.10
C GLN A 595 10.70 2.88 8.03
N ILE A 596 11.09 2.96 9.30
CA ILE A 596 10.41 3.79 10.30
C ILE A 596 11.06 5.17 10.33
N PHE A 597 10.28 6.22 10.12
CA PHE A 597 10.68 7.59 10.37
C PHE A 597 10.16 8.05 11.73
N ARG A 598 11.05 8.58 12.58
CA ARG A 598 10.73 9.22 13.86
C ARG A 598 10.76 10.74 13.69
N PRO A 599 9.61 11.44 13.71
CA PRO A 599 9.60 12.89 13.50
C PRO A 599 10.26 13.68 14.65
N PRO A 600 10.64 14.95 14.41
CA PRO A 600 11.38 15.78 15.38
C PRO A 600 10.72 15.92 16.76
N TYR A 601 9.38 15.87 16.82
CA TYR A 601 8.62 16.00 18.06
C TYR A 601 8.83 14.85 19.08
N LEU A 602 9.59 13.80 18.73
CA LEU A 602 9.94 12.68 19.60
C LEU A 602 11.35 12.86 20.19
N TYR A 603 11.96 14.03 20.01
CA TYR A 603 13.30 14.35 20.48
C TYR A 603 13.32 15.63 21.31
N ASN A 604 14.15 15.60 22.34
CA ASN A 604 14.54 16.79 23.09
C ASN A 604 15.46 17.68 22.23
N LYS A 605 15.65 18.93 22.65
CA LYS A 605 16.51 19.89 21.94
C LYS A 605 17.99 19.48 21.87
N ASP A 606 18.44 18.64 22.79
CA ASP A 606 19.79 18.06 22.81
C ASP A 606 19.92 16.81 21.92
N GLY A 607 18.83 16.36 21.30
CA GLY A 607 18.77 15.23 20.39
C GLY A 607 18.53 13.87 21.07
N THR A 608 18.36 13.81 22.39
CA THR A 608 17.93 12.56 23.05
C THR A 608 16.45 12.29 22.76
N PRO A 609 15.99 11.03 22.80
CA PRO A 609 14.55 10.75 22.77
C PRO A 609 13.82 11.52 23.87
N ALA A 610 12.68 12.11 23.54
CA ALA A 610 11.81 12.78 24.51
C ALA A 610 10.97 11.75 25.27
N ASP A 611 10.68 12.03 26.55
CA ASP A 611 9.72 11.25 27.32
C ASP A 611 8.32 11.51 26.78
N GLN A 612 7.70 10.50 26.19
CA GLN A 612 6.32 10.61 25.71
C GLN A 612 5.34 10.60 26.89
N PRO A 613 4.26 11.41 26.82
CA PRO A 613 3.14 11.25 27.73
C PRO A 613 2.57 9.84 27.66
N LYS A 614 2.01 9.37 28.78
CA LYS A 614 1.37 8.07 28.85
C LYS A 614 0.19 7.99 27.89
N THR A 615 -0.01 6.80 27.32
CA THR A 615 -1.18 6.51 26.48
C THR A 615 -2.47 6.87 27.22
N PRO A 616 -3.36 7.69 26.63
CA PRO A 616 -4.56 8.12 27.31
C PRO A 616 -5.52 6.94 27.55
N VAL A 617 -6.12 6.88 28.74
CA VAL A 617 -7.05 5.81 29.10
C VAL A 617 -8.48 6.25 28.77
N VAL A 618 -8.98 5.81 27.62
CA VAL A 618 -10.34 6.13 27.15
C VAL A 618 -11.38 5.40 28.00
N LYS A 619 -12.33 6.15 28.58
CA LYS A 619 -13.41 5.60 29.42
C LYS A 619 -14.57 5.05 28.63
N ASN A 620 -14.97 5.75 27.56
CA ASN A 620 -15.98 5.29 26.61
C ASN A 620 -15.30 5.03 25.28
N LYS A 621 -14.82 3.79 25.07
CA LYS A 621 -14.12 3.37 23.85
C LYS A 621 -14.94 3.61 22.58
N GLU A 622 -16.27 3.60 22.71
CA GLU A 622 -17.21 3.99 21.68
C GLU A 622 -17.88 5.31 22.05
N VAL A 623 -17.94 6.25 21.10
CA VAL A 623 -18.56 7.56 21.28
C VAL A 623 -19.39 7.93 20.06
N THR A 624 -20.65 8.29 20.27
CA THR A 624 -21.51 8.79 19.21
C THR A 624 -21.12 10.22 18.81
N VAL A 625 -21.19 10.53 17.52
CA VAL A 625 -21.00 11.88 16.98
C VAL A 625 -21.83 12.91 17.79
N GLY A 626 -21.22 14.06 18.11
CA GLY A 626 -21.85 15.11 18.92
C GLY A 626 -21.90 14.84 20.44
N LYS A 627 -21.54 13.64 20.91
CA LYS A 627 -21.47 13.30 22.34
C LYS A 627 -20.06 13.53 22.91
N THR A 628 -19.92 13.29 24.21
CA THR A 628 -18.69 13.56 24.96
C THR A 628 -17.78 12.34 25.00
N LEU A 629 -16.55 12.50 24.52
CA LEU A 629 -15.44 11.58 24.76
C LEU A 629 -14.82 11.90 26.13
N ARG A 630 -14.50 10.84 26.88
CA ARG A 630 -13.94 10.92 28.23
C ARG A 630 -12.68 10.07 28.31
N PHE A 631 -11.59 10.62 28.85
CA PHE A 631 -10.33 9.90 28.98
C PHE A 631 -9.50 10.44 30.16
N PHE A 632 -8.60 9.61 30.68
CA PHE A 632 -7.53 10.07 31.56
C PHE A 632 -6.26 10.33 30.76
N ALA A 633 -5.51 11.36 31.12
CA ALA A 633 -4.20 11.66 30.57
C ALA A 633 -3.29 12.27 31.64
N ASP A 634 -2.00 12.44 31.33
CA ASP A 634 -1.04 13.08 32.23
C ASP A 634 -1.40 14.55 32.49
N ALA A 635 -0.88 15.10 33.59
CA ALA A 635 -1.27 16.42 34.08
C ALA A 635 -0.80 17.61 33.22
N ASP A 636 0.13 17.44 32.30
CA ASP A 636 0.79 18.49 31.52
C ASP A 636 0.34 18.55 30.05
N ILE A 637 -0.69 17.77 29.69
CA ILE A 637 -1.28 17.78 28.36
C ILE A 637 -1.84 19.16 28.00
N LYS A 638 -1.43 19.65 26.82
CA LYS A 638 -1.81 20.95 26.25
C LYS A 638 -2.84 20.84 25.13
N SER A 639 -2.75 19.79 24.32
CA SER A 639 -3.67 19.55 23.20
C SER A 639 -3.96 18.07 23.00
N ALA A 640 -5.03 17.77 22.27
CA ALA A 640 -5.37 16.42 21.86
C ALA A 640 -5.93 16.41 20.43
N SER A 641 -5.84 15.28 19.76
CA SER A 641 -6.38 15.10 18.41
C SER A 641 -6.80 13.66 18.17
N LEU A 642 -7.81 13.48 17.32
CA LEU A 642 -8.11 12.20 16.71
C LEU A 642 -7.52 12.16 15.30
N VAL A 643 -6.80 11.10 14.96
CA VAL A 643 -6.37 10.82 13.58
C VAL A 643 -7.08 9.55 13.11
N ARG A 644 -7.88 9.64 12.05
CA ARG A 644 -8.61 8.49 11.52
C ARG A 644 -7.62 7.46 10.98
N LEU A 645 -7.88 6.19 11.22
CA LEU A 645 -7.10 5.12 10.64
C LEU A 645 -7.08 5.26 9.10
N GLY A 646 -5.89 5.16 8.52
CA GLY A 646 -5.67 5.36 7.08
C GLY A 646 -5.56 4.05 6.29
N THR A 647 -5.79 4.16 4.99
CA THR A 647 -5.54 3.13 3.96
C THR A 647 -4.79 3.78 2.81
N VAL A 648 -3.93 3.04 2.11
CA VAL A 648 -3.06 3.65 1.10
C VAL A 648 -2.73 2.70 -0.03
N SER A 649 -2.80 3.20 -1.25
CA SER A 649 -2.15 2.60 -2.42
C SER A 649 -2.01 3.64 -3.51
N HIS A 650 -0.95 3.58 -4.32
CA HIS A 650 -0.76 4.45 -5.49
C HIS A 650 -0.97 5.94 -5.18
N THR A 651 -0.35 6.45 -4.10
CA THR A 651 -0.46 7.83 -3.59
C THR A 651 -1.81 8.22 -2.96
N VAL A 652 -2.84 7.40 -3.11
CA VAL A 652 -4.21 7.68 -2.63
C VAL A 652 -4.38 7.19 -1.19
N ASN A 653 -4.81 8.09 -0.31
CA ASN A 653 -5.28 7.77 1.04
C ASN A 653 -6.46 8.68 1.39
N THR A 654 -7.68 8.17 1.20
CA THR A 654 -8.93 8.93 1.42
C THR A 654 -9.51 8.75 2.82
N ASP A 655 -8.99 7.77 3.57
CA ASP A 655 -9.45 7.46 4.92
C ASP A 655 -8.79 8.35 5.98
N GLN A 656 -7.50 8.68 5.82
CA GLN A 656 -6.80 9.50 6.81
C GLN A 656 -7.39 10.92 6.87
N ARG A 657 -7.61 11.39 8.09
CA ARG A 657 -7.90 12.79 8.40
C ARG A 657 -7.64 13.06 9.86
N ARG A 658 -7.31 14.30 10.19
CA ARG A 658 -7.13 14.73 11.57
C ARG A 658 -8.27 15.63 12.04
N VAL A 659 -8.76 15.36 13.24
CA VAL A 659 -9.76 16.13 13.97
C VAL A 659 -9.09 16.70 15.23
N PRO A 660 -8.71 17.99 15.26
CA PRO A 660 -8.27 18.61 16.50
C PRO A 660 -9.40 18.59 17.54
N LEU A 661 -9.05 18.27 18.79
CA LEU A 661 -9.99 18.23 19.91
C LEU A 661 -9.94 19.55 20.70
N ASP A 662 -10.38 20.63 20.06
CA ASP A 662 -10.40 21.95 20.69
C ASP A 662 -11.35 22.00 21.89
N GLY A 663 -10.93 22.71 22.94
CA GLY A 663 -11.78 22.96 24.11
C GLY A 663 -12.05 21.75 25.00
N PHE A 664 -11.19 20.72 24.96
CA PHE A 664 -11.20 19.67 25.98
C PHE A 664 -10.99 20.28 27.37
N LYS A 665 -11.76 19.78 28.35
CA LYS A 665 -11.72 20.27 29.74
C LYS A 665 -11.21 19.15 30.62
N CYS A 666 -10.22 19.47 31.45
CA CYS A 666 -9.68 18.53 32.41
C CYS A 666 -9.88 19.02 33.84
N ASP A 667 -10.15 18.09 34.74
CA ASP A 667 -10.21 18.36 36.17
C ASP A 667 -8.82 18.70 36.74
N LYS A 668 -8.78 19.05 38.02
CA LYS A 668 -7.49 19.23 38.72
C LYS A 668 -6.71 17.91 38.71
N PRO A 669 -5.37 17.97 38.63
CA PRO A 669 -4.57 16.76 38.66
C PRO A 669 -4.69 16.01 39.99
N GLU A 670 -4.87 14.69 39.89
CA GLU A 670 -4.87 13.71 40.97
C GLU A 670 -3.79 12.68 40.67
N GLU A 671 -2.81 12.51 41.57
CA GLU A 671 -1.68 11.57 41.41
C GLU A 671 -0.91 11.69 40.08
N GLY A 672 -0.85 12.91 39.51
CA GLY A 672 -0.16 13.18 38.23
C GLY A 672 -1.02 12.98 36.99
N TYR A 673 -2.29 12.59 37.14
CA TYR A 673 -3.25 12.39 36.05
C TYR A 673 -4.40 13.38 36.12
N ARG A 674 -5.08 13.61 35.00
CA ARG A 674 -6.32 14.39 34.93
C ARG A 674 -7.40 13.64 34.18
N TYR A 675 -8.62 13.75 34.69
CA TYR A 675 -9.82 13.35 33.96
C TYR A 675 -10.20 14.43 32.96
N CYS A 676 -10.27 14.09 31.67
CA CYS A 676 -10.53 15.01 30.58
C CYS A 676 -11.79 14.63 29.82
N THR A 677 -12.52 15.64 29.36
CA THR A 677 -13.74 15.51 28.57
C THR A 677 -13.71 16.43 27.37
N VAL A 678 -14.19 15.96 26.22
CA VAL A 678 -14.31 16.77 25.00
C VAL A 678 -15.57 16.37 24.22
N LYS A 679 -16.26 17.36 23.65
CA LYS A 679 -17.41 17.11 22.79
C LYS A 679 -16.91 16.82 21.38
N ILE A 680 -17.22 15.65 20.84
CA ILE A 680 -16.94 15.32 19.44
C ILE A 680 -17.77 16.24 18.55
N HIS A 681 -17.19 16.72 17.45
CA HIS A 681 -17.90 17.57 16.50
C HIS A 681 -19.21 16.87 16.06
N PRO A 682 -20.35 17.57 15.99
CA PRO A 682 -21.66 16.94 15.79
C PRO A 682 -21.96 16.53 14.34
N ASP A 683 -21.12 16.91 13.40
CA ASP A 683 -21.30 16.57 11.98
C ASP A 683 -20.46 15.32 11.60
N PRO A 684 -21.09 14.22 11.17
CA PRO A 684 -20.38 13.02 10.78
C PRO A 684 -19.63 13.15 9.46
N GLY A 685 -19.82 14.22 8.67
CA GLY A 685 -18.97 14.54 7.52
C GLY A 685 -17.62 15.12 7.91
N VAL A 686 -17.52 15.73 9.09
CA VAL A 686 -16.28 16.23 9.68
C VAL A 686 -15.54 15.10 10.39
N VAL A 687 -16.23 14.43 11.32
CA VAL A 687 -15.72 13.26 12.05
C VAL A 687 -16.40 12.02 11.50
N LEU A 688 -15.86 11.51 10.39
CA LEU A 688 -16.37 10.28 9.76
C LEU A 688 -16.48 9.17 10.79
N PRO A 689 -17.59 8.43 10.86
CA PRO A 689 -17.70 7.23 11.67
C PRO A 689 -16.58 6.22 11.35
N GLY A 690 -16.14 5.48 12.36
CA GLY A 690 -15.03 4.54 12.29
C GLY A 690 -14.01 4.73 13.41
N TYR A 691 -12.83 4.13 13.25
CA TYR A 691 -11.79 4.13 14.27
C TYR A 691 -10.78 5.27 14.09
N TYR A 692 -10.34 5.77 15.24
CA TYR A 692 -9.37 6.85 15.35
C TYR A 692 -8.28 6.50 16.36
N MET A 693 -7.08 6.98 16.10
CA MET A 693 -6.01 7.12 17.07
C MET A 693 -6.20 8.43 17.84
N LEU A 694 -6.43 8.32 19.15
CA LEU A 694 -6.42 9.46 20.08
C LEU A 694 -4.99 9.69 20.57
N PHE A 695 -4.47 10.85 20.25
CA PHE A 695 -3.20 11.36 20.75
C PHE A 695 -3.44 12.51 21.73
N VAL A 696 -2.72 12.50 22.84
CA VAL A 696 -2.56 13.67 23.72
C VAL A 696 -1.14 14.21 23.55
N ILE A 697 -0.99 15.53 23.58
CA ILE A 697 0.27 16.22 23.31
C ILE A 697 0.57 17.13 24.49
N ASP A 698 1.77 17.00 25.06
CA ASP A 698 2.20 17.79 26.21
C ASP A 698 2.52 19.25 25.86
N SER A 699 2.99 19.99 26.86
CA SER A 699 3.40 21.39 26.69
C SER A 699 4.65 21.59 25.82
N ALA A 700 5.48 20.56 25.67
CA ALA A 700 6.68 20.55 24.82
C ALA A 700 6.38 20.20 23.36
N GLY A 701 5.18 19.67 23.08
CA GLY A 701 4.76 19.24 21.74
C GLY A 701 4.97 17.75 21.48
N VAL A 702 5.31 16.95 22.50
CA VAL A 702 5.55 15.51 22.37
C VAL A 702 4.20 14.78 22.41
N PRO A 703 3.84 14.01 21.36
CA PRO A 703 2.63 13.20 21.37
C PRO A 703 2.82 11.94 22.22
N SER A 704 1.74 11.47 22.85
CA SER A 704 1.66 10.14 23.44
C SER A 704 1.68 9.05 22.36
N LYS A 705 1.78 7.78 22.77
CA LYS A 705 1.22 6.70 21.94
C LYS A 705 -0.30 6.82 21.88
N ALA A 706 -0.91 6.34 20.81
CA ALA A 706 -2.33 6.40 20.54
C ALA A 706 -3.14 5.48 21.46
N ALA A 707 -4.33 5.94 21.84
CA ALA A 707 -5.41 5.08 22.29
C ALA A 707 -6.48 4.97 21.21
N THR A 708 -7.10 3.81 21.06
CA THR A 708 -8.17 3.64 20.06
C THR A 708 -9.50 4.22 20.56
N VAL A 709 -10.17 4.97 19.69
CA VAL A 709 -11.55 5.44 19.86
C VAL A 709 -12.38 5.04 18.64
N LYS A 710 -13.54 4.42 18.85
CA LYS A 710 -14.56 4.22 17.79
C LYS A 710 -15.57 5.35 17.84
N VAL A 711 -15.72 6.07 16.74
CA VAL A 711 -16.78 7.08 16.56
C VAL A 711 -17.95 6.45 15.80
N GLN A 712 -19.16 6.57 16.35
CA GLN A 712 -20.38 5.95 15.81
C GLN A 712 -21.43 6.99 15.42
N LEU A 713 -22.32 6.60 14.51
CA LEU A 713 -23.55 7.34 14.22
C LEU A 713 -24.62 7.05 15.27
N ASP A 714 -25.51 8.01 15.50
CA ASP A 714 -26.73 7.82 16.27
C ASP A 714 -27.76 7.14 15.35
N PHE A 715 -27.71 5.82 15.23
CA PHE A 715 -28.77 5.08 14.57
C PHE A 715 -29.91 4.86 15.56
N PRO A 716 -31.13 5.37 15.33
CA PRO A 716 -32.28 4.77 16.00
C PRO A 716 -32.30 3.27 15.62
N ASN A 717 -32.61 2.41 16.60
CA ASN A 717 -32.67 0.96 16.44
C ASN A 717 -33.22 0.56 15.06
N ILE A 718 -32.41 -0.15 14.28
CA ILE A 718 -32.68 -0.52 12.87
C ILE A 718 -33.98 -1.32 12.71
N SER A 719 -34.53 -1.89 13.79
CA SER A 719 -35.86 -2.52 13.80
C SER A 719 -37.03 -1.58 13.43
N ALA A 720 -36.81 -0.26 13.35
CA ALA A 720 -37.83 0.70 12.95
C ALA A 720 -37.64 1.26 11.51
N ILE A 721 -36.57 0.88 10.80
CA ILE A 721 -36.26 1.38 9.44
C ILE A 721 -36.61 0.33 8.37
N GLU A 722 -36.94 -0.90 8.75
CA GLU A 722 -37.38 -1.95 7.82
C GLU A 722 -38.76 -1.68 7.19
N GLU A 723 -39.58 -0.77 7.73
CA GLU A 723 -40.94 -0.50 7.22
C GLU A 723 -41.05 0.63 6.17
N ASP A 724 -40.05 1.51 6.01
CA ASP A 724 -40.17 2.71 5.15
C ASP A 724 -39.45 2.62 3.79
N TYR A 725 -38.97 1.44 3.40
CA TYR A 725 -38.42 1.19 2.06
C TYR A 725 -38.97 -0.10 1.43
N VAL A 726 -40.29 -0.20 1.35
CA VAL A 726 -40.92 -1.01 0.28
C VAL A 726 -40.88 -0.14 -0.98
N VAL A 727 -40.01 -0.51 -1.93
CA VAL A 727 -40.06 0.03 -3.28
C VAL A 727 -40.96 -0.90 -4.07
N ASP A 728 -42.03 -0.35 -4.66
CA ASP A 728 -42.86 -1.04 -5.65
C ASP A 728 -41.95 -1.65 -6.73
N GLU A 729 -41.95 -2.97 -6.83
CA GLU A 729 -41.56 -3.68 -8.04
C GLU A 729 -42.69 -3.49 -9.06
N GLU A 730 -42.54 -2.54 -9.97
CA GLU A 730 -43.30 -2.56 -11.23
C GLU A 730 -42.69 -3.66 -12.11
N ASP A 731 -43.36 -4.82 -12.05
CA ASP A 731 -43.24 -5.92 -13.00
C ASP A 731 -43.42 -5.39 -14.44
N TRP A 732 -42.46 -5.73 -15.30
CA TRP A 732 -42.66 -5.62 -16.74
C TRP A 732 -43.28 -6.93 -17.22
N ASP A 733 -44.60 -6.92 -17.36
CA ASP A 733 -45.38 -7.96 -18.02
C ASP A 733 -44.79 -8.30 -19.39
N VAL A 734 -44.41 -9.57 -19.57
CA VAL A 734 -44.11 -10.15 -20.88
C VAL A 734 -45.38 -10.89 -21.30
N GLU A 735 -46.09 -10.34 -22.29
CA GLU A 735 -47.28 -10.95 -22.88
C GLU A 735 -46.96 -12.31 -23.52
N ASP A 736 -47.90 -13.23 -23.28
CA ASP A 736 -47.94 -14.62 -23.71
C ASP A 736 -47.77 -14.84 -25.23
N VAL A 737 -46.96 -15.84 -25.60
CA VAL A 737 -47.15 -16.60 -26.85
C VAL A 737 -47.16 -18.09 -26.50
N GLU A 738 -48.31 -18.69 -26.78
CA GLU A 738 -48.74 -20.05 -26.48
C GLU A 738 -47.75 -21.14 -26.98
N GLU A 739 -47.37 -22.06 -26.09
CA GLU A 739 -46.81 -23.37 -26.45
C GLU A 739 -47.94 -24.41 -26.49
N GLU A 740 -48.19 -25.00 -27.67
CA GLU A 740 -48.93 -26.24 -27.80
C GLU A 740 -48.03 -27.43 -27.41
N GLU A 741 -48.49 -28.20 -26.43
CA GLU A 741 -47.95 -29.51 -26.05
C GLU A 741 -48.10 -30.54 -27.18
N GLU A 742 -47.08 -31.37 -27.42
CA GLU A 742 -47.34 -32.81 -27.60
C GLU A 742 -46.13 -33.72 -27.28
N GLN A 743 -46.36 -34.58 -26.27
CA GLN A 743 -45.97 -35.99 -26.13
C GLN A 743 -44.49 -36.42 -25.91
N LYS A 744 -44.25 -36.71 -24.63
CA LYS A 744 -43.52 -37.86 -24.05
C LYS A 744 -43.17 -39.03 -24.98
N LYS A 745 -41.94 -39.51 -24.88
CA LYS A 745 -41.65 -40.94 -24.59
C LYS A 745 -40.25 -41.18 -24.01
N ASP A 746 -40.24 -42.08 -23.02
CA ASP A 746 -39.11 -42.62 -22.28
C ASP A 746 -37.94 -43.14 -23.14
N CYS A 747 -36.71 -43.06 -22.62
CA CYS A 747 -35.99 -44.22 -22.05
C CYS A 747 -34.54 -43.85 -21.68
N ASP A 748 -34.10 -44.37 -20.53
CA ASP A 748 -32.71 -44.46 -20.06
C ASP A 748 -31.74 -44.98 -21.14
N MET A 749 -30.48 -44.48 -21.12
CA MET A 749 -29.25 -45.27 -20.88
C MET A 749 -27.98 -44.43 -21.15
N ASP A 750 -27.15 -44.29 -20.11
CA ASP A 750 -25.68 -44.38 -20.02
C ASP A 750 -24.73 -44.10 -21.22
N PHE A 751 -23.74 -43.23 -20.92
CA PHE A 751 -22.34 -43.09 -21.41
C PHE A 751 -22.01 -42.98 -22.92
N ASP A 752 -21.37 -41.88 -23.36
CA ASP A 752 -19.91 -41.78 -23.58
C ASP A 752 -19.48 -40.43 -24.21
N ASP A 753 -18.34 -39.91 -23.73
CA ASP A 753 -17.63 -38.73 -24.23
C ASP A 753 -16.86 -39.08 -25.52
N ASP A 754 -17.38 -38.77 -26.72
CA ASP A 754 -16.52 -38.50 -27.89
C ASP A 754 -17.18 -37.85 -29.13
N GLU A 755 -18.49 -37.53 -29.15
CA GLU A 755 -19.14 -36.97 -30.36
C GLU A 755 -19.44 -35.46 -30.34
N ARG A 756 -18.82 -34.68 -29.46
CA ARG A 756 -18.99 -33.20 -29.46
C ARG A 756 -18.06 -32.44 -30.41
N VAL A 757 -17.13 -33.12 -31.10
CA VAL A 757 -16.10 -32.45 -31.92
C VAL A 757 -16.49 -32.34 -33.40
N GLN A 758 -17.45 -33.11 -33.91
CA GLN A 758 -17.74 -33.11 -35.34
C GLN A 758 -18.83 -32.11 -35.77
N GLY A 759 -19.77 -31.72 -34.89
CA GLY A 759 -20.84 -30.76 -35.22
C GLY A 759 -20.43 -29.29 -35.26
N MET A 760 -19.33 -28.91 -34.59
CA MET A 760 -18.81 -27.54 -34.58
C MET A 760 -17.99 -27.19 -35.83
N VAL A 761 -17.49 -28.19 -36.57
CA VAL A 761 -16.64 -27.97 -37.75
C VAL A 761 -17.46 -27.57 -38.98
N ASP A 762 -18.68 -28.12 -39.15
CA ASP A 762 -19.50 -27.82 -40.33
C ASP A 762 -20.20 -26.45 -40.26
N THR A 763 -20.41 -25.90 -39.06
CA THR A 763 -20.98 -24.56 -38.89
C THR A 763 -19.94 -23.45 -39.17
N ILE A 764 -18.65 -23.74 -38.97
CA ILE A 764 -17.54 -22.79 -39.23
C ILE A 764 -17.20 -22.70 -40.73
N ILE A 765 -17.46 -23.74 -41.51
CA ILE A 765 -17.20 -23.77 -42.98
C ILE A 765 -18.31 -23.04 -43.76
N ALA A 766 -19.53 -22.91 -43.22
CA ALA A 766 -20.62 -22.20 -43.88
C ALA A 766 -20.51 -20.66 -43.77
N ALA A 767 -19.92 -20.13 -42.69
CA ALA A 767 -19.80 -18.69 -42.45
C ALA A 767 -18.67 -18.02 -43.27
N THR A 768 -17.64 -18.77 -43.67
CA THR A 768 -16.48 -18.25 -44.42
C THR A 768 -16.72 -18.14 -45.94
N ARG A 769 -17.76 -18.78 -46.48
CA ARG A 769 -18.12 -18.66 -47.91
C ARG A 769 -18.91 -17.40 -48.28
N LYS A 770 -19.46 -16.65 -47.32
CA LYS A 770 -20.26 -15.43 -47.59
C LYS A 770 -19.46 -14.12 -47.55
N LEU A 771 -18.21 -14.15 -47.05
CA LEU A 771 -17.33 -12.97 -46.98
C LEU A 771 -16.38 -12.80 -48.18
N TRP A 772 -16.30 -13.77 -49.10
CA TRP A 772 -15.32 -13.78 -50.21
C TRP A 772 -15.94 -13.64 -51.60
N ASN A 773 -17.06 -12.93 -51.72
CA ASN A 773 -17.67 -12.61 -53.02
C ASN A 773 -18.24 -11.19 -53.07
N THR A 774 -17.42 -10.18 -52.79
CA THR A 774 -17.62 -8.81 -53.29
C THR A 774 -16.29 -8.07 -53.30
N GLN A 775 -15.57 -8.17 -54.42
CA GLN A 775 -14.90 -7.08 -55.13
C GLN A 775 -13.90 -7.66 -56.14
N LYS A 776 -14.15 -7.40 -57.43
CA LYS A 776 -13.15 -7.48 -58.49
C LYS A 776 -13.11 -6.13 -59.24
N PRO A 777 -11.97 -5.81 -59.88
CA PRO A 777 -11.45 -4.45 -60.03
C PRO A 777 -11.64 -3.86 -61.44
N ALA A 778 -11.52 -2.54 -61.57
CA ALA A 778 -11.28 -1.88 -62.85
C ALA A 778 -9.81 -1.42 -62.95
N LEU A 779 -9.21 -1.72 -64.11
CA LEU A 779 -7.80 -1.55 -64.46
C LEU A 779 -7.40 -0.12 -64.85
N LEU A 780 -6.11 0.15 -64.57
CA LEU A 780 -5.10 1.00 -65.24
C LEU A 780 -5.37 1.48 -66.68
N THR A 781 -4.98 2.74 -66.96
CA THR A 781 -4.07 3.11 -68.06
C THR A 781 -3.19 4.32 -67.70
N GLN A 782 -1.95 4.28 -68.19
CA GLN A 782 -0.84 5.22 -68.01
C GLN A 782 -0.97 6.51 -68.85
N GLY A 783 -0.22 7.53 -68.44
CA GLY A 783 0.15 8.73 -69.19
C GLY A 783 1.09 9.60 -68.36
#